data_AF-A0A4W3K662-F1
#
_entry.id   AF-A0A4W3K662-F1
#
_cell.length_a   1.000
_cell.length_b   1.000
_cell.length_c   1.000
_cell.angle_alpha   90.00
_cell.angle_beta   90.00
_cell.angle_gamma   90.00
#
_symmetry.space_group_name_H-M   'P 1'
#
loop_
_entity.id
_entity.type
_entity.pdbx_description
1 polymer ?
#
loop_
_entity_poly.entity_id
_entity_poly.type
_entity_poly.pdbx_seq_one_letter_code
_entity_poly.pdbx_strand_id
1 'polypeptide(L)'
;KSLTSDLFRLYLHAIDSRKYYEASCQHRNLSVVPSLQIPGIKKLDLSYNAIRTLSVKSLRNLSSLRHLDISFNQVGSIEPGALENLGQLRVLILANNQLGKNFSSNDGAFSSLTRLRELDLTGNGLDNEMVTLYLKTLPSLARLGLSANKLTRLTPEMFCGMRGLRQVHLERNSITEISAGTFECLVHLTELNLAMNSLACVSEFRLPELRLLNLSRNAIEFFGASEDLFRYQLQVLDLSHNRLLHFPVLPTFPRLKHLNLSGNIIVTLAGGLPNFPEGWVTKNVYKEVTALTHLPNRSMNFPTLISLDLSNNALMNVSPGAFNPFNSLQLLNLSRNCFQNFTLEDNAELDSLSSLDLINMSRRLPSLKSLHLQNNFVQLLPTVLFKVLPNIEEVNLANNNVRICHVDNTAHCVSFSGILSLKSLNLHGNGIKWLAPHAFSQTPLTHLDLSRNQHLEMADLALEGLEHSLQSLSLRWNSMETADLGLRCLKHLRKLDLAHNLLDSLPNGTGCAPLEDLDVRKNGFHGFQEEMIRNASRTLQTLHLSGNHLNCCTLTWLEILNGSGVGIPDVGQADCFYSAYNSSSRVRLLRDHTVRCLQGKVKKKNPLLLIIFSLALLLALGSLVVLVTREFIKLHKGVHKVLLPPCVTFPLQRTDLPTTGTCGIF
;
A
#
# COMPACT_ATOMS: atom_id res chain seq x y z
N LYS A 1 -10.99 -49.04 32.32
CA LYS A 1 -10.53 -48.33 33.55
C LYS A 1 -9.32 -47.40 33.30
N SER A 2 -9.13 -46.84 32.10
CA SER A 2 -8.01 -45.92 31.80
C SER A 2 -8.39 -44.80 30.82
N LEU A 3 -9.39 -43.98 31.18
CA LEU A 3 -9.70 -42.73 30.46
C LEU A 3 -10.28 -41.63 31.37
N THR A 4 -10.24 -41.81 32.69
CA THR A 4 -10.81 -40.86 33.67
C THR A 4 -9.77 -39.93 34.31
N SER A 5 -8.50 -39.98 33.87
CA SER A 5 -7.42 -39.16 34.47
C SER A 5 -7.15 -37.83 33.76
N ASP A 6 -7.50 -37.68 32.48
CA ASP A 6 -7.27 -36.43 31.74
C ASP A 6 -8.41 -35.40 31.88
N LEU A 7 -9.61 -35.86 32.27
CA LEU A 7 -10.76 -34.99 32.56
C LEU A 7 -10.54 -34.12 33.82
N PHE A 8 -9.67 -34.54 34.74
CA PHE A 8 -9.36 -33.77 35.96
C PHE A 8 -8.28 -32.69 35.71
N ARG A 9 -7.40 -32.86 34.71
CA ARG A 9 -6.44 -31.82 34.28
C ARG A 9 -7.05 -30.73 33.40
N LEU A 10 -8.23 -30.97 32.83
CA LEU A 10 -9.04 -29.95 32.16
C LEU A 10 -9.64 -28.91 33.12
N TYR A 11 -9.52 -29.10 34.44
CA TYR A 11 -10.23 -28.27 35.42
C TYR A 11 -9.56 -26.92 35.76
N LEU A 12 -8.27 -26.67 35.49
CA LEU A 12 -7.57 -25.56 36.16
C LEU A 12 -6.50 -24.81 35.33
N HIS A 13 -6.75 -24.53 34.05
CA HIS A 13 -6.01 -23.47 33.35
C HIS A 13 -6.91 -22.47 32.60
N ALA A 14 -8.23 -22.63 32.70
CA ALA A 14 -9.22 -21.85 31.94
C ALA A 14 -10.13 -20.97 32.84
N ILE A 15 -9.74 -20.77 34.10
CA ILE A 15 -10.45 -19.85 35.01
C ILE A 15 -9.60 -18.58 35.08
N ASP A 16 -9.94 -17.58 34.26
CA ASP A 16 -9.51 -16.21 34.55
C ASP A 16 -10.18 -15.81 35.87
N SER A 17 -9.37 -15.70 36.92
CA SER A 17 -9.71 -15.53 38.34
C SER A 17 -10.60 -14.31 38.69
N ARG A 18 -11.16 -13.62 37.69
CA ARG A 18 -12.07 -12.48 37.86
C ARG A 18 -13.44 -12.62 37.17
N LYS A 19 -13.74 -13.70 36.42
CA LYS A 19 -15.05 -13.89 35.76
C LYS A 19 -15.52 -15.35 35.77
N TYR A 20 -16.29 -15.73 36.80
CA TYR A 20 -16.94 -17.04 37.01
C TYR A 20 -18.00 -17.46 35.95
N TYR A 21 -17.94 -16.95 34.71
CA TYR A 21 -19.02 -17.11 33.72
C TYR A 21 -18.55 -17.51 32.31
N GLU A 22 -17.25 -17.74 32.07
CA GLU A 22 -16.71 -18.06 30.75
C GLU A 22 -15.77 -19.28 30.83
N ALA A 23 -15.83 -20.19 29.85
CA ALA A 23 -14.86 -21.27 29.69
C ALA A 23 -14.44 -21.40 28.23
N SER A 24 -13.15 -21.67 27.98
CA SER A 24 -12.60 -21.94 26.65
C SER A 24 -11.90 -23.30 26.62
N CYS A 25 -12.29 -24.11 25.63
CA CYS A 25 -11.83 -25.46 25.33
C CYS A 25 -11.34 -25.55 23.88
N GLN A 26 -10.87 -24.43 23.31
CA GLN A 26 -10.37 -24.38 21.93
C GLN A 26 -9.07 -25.17 21.75
N HIS A 27 -8.83 -25.68 20.53
CA HIS A 27 -7.60 -26.39 20.15
C HIS A 27 -7.26 -27.61 21.02
N ARG A 28 -8.27 -28.35 21.48
CA ARG A 28 -8.10 -29.52 22.36
C ARG A 28 -8.31 -30.87 21.65
N ASN A 29 -8.50 -30.85 20.32
CA ASN A 29 -8.76 -32.04 19.51
C ASN A 29 -9.96 -32.87 20.02
N LEU A 30 -10.98 -32.20 20.57
CA LEU A 30 -12.17 -32.84 21.10
C LEU A 30 -13.02 -33.40 19.95
N SER A 31 -13.39 -34.69 20.01
CA SER A 31 -14.30 -35.31 19.02
C SER A 31 -15.79 -35.19 19.38
N VAL A 32 -16.07 -34.87 20.64
CA VAL A 32 -17.41 -34.70 21.22
C VAL A 32 -17.36 -33.59 22.26
N VAL A 33 -18.49 -32.91 22.46
CA VAL A 33 -18.63 -31.93 23.55
C VAL A 33 -18.48 -32.66 24.88
N PRO A 34 -17.54 -32.28 25.76
CA PRO A 34 -17.39 -32.93 27.05
C PRO A 34 -18.62 -32.66 27.93
N SER A 35 -18.98 -33.61 28.80
CA SER A 35 -20.06 -33.39 29.76
C SER A 35 -19.58 -32.43 30.85
N LEU A 36 -19.90 -31.15 30.68
CA LEU A 36 -19.49 -30.09 31.60
C LEU A 36 -20.50 -29.97 32.75
N GLN A 37 -20.03 -30.13 33.99
CA GLN A 37 -20.80 -29.90 35.21
C GLN A 37 -20.46 -28.52 35.80
N ILE A 38 -20.68 -27.47 35.01
CA ILE A 38 -20.39 -26.08 35.41
C ILE A 38 -21.70 -25.28 35.40
N PRO A 39 -22.54 -25.41 36.44
CA PRO A 39 -23.79 -24.66 36.53
C PRO A 39 -23.50 -23.15 36.54
N GLY A 40 -24.22 -22.38 35.72
CA GLY A 40 -24.11 -20.91 35.68
C GLY A 40 -23.15 -20.34 34.63
N ILE A 41 -22.44 -21.19 33.85
CA ILE A 41 -21.62 -20.72 32.73
C ILE A 41 -22.45 -19.94 31.70
N LYS A 42 -21.94 -18.79 31.24
CA LYS A 42 -22.60 -17.90 30.28
C LYS A 42 -21.92 -17.90 28.91
N LYS A 43 -20.61 -18.14 28.83
CA LYS A 43 -19.87 -18.22 27.57
C LYS A 43 -19.07 -19.51 27.53
N LEU A 44 -19.22 -20.26 26.44
CA LEU A 44 -18.48 -21.48 26.19
C LEU A 44 -17.90 -21.42 24.78
N ASP A 45 -16.59 -21.63 24.70
CA ASP A 45 -15.85 -21.68 23.46
C ASP A 45 -15.27 -23.09 23.27
N LEU A 46 -15.71 -23.75 22.20
CA LEU A 46 -15.32 -25.08 21.75
C LEU A 46 -14.73 -25.03 20.33
N SER A 47 -14.31 -23.85 19.87
CA SER A 47 -13.81 -23.65 18.52
C SER A 47 -12.52 -24.46 18.22
N TYR A 48 -12.23 -24.69 16.94
CA TYR A 48 -11.01 -25.40 16.50
C TYR A 48 -10.82 -26.77 17.19
N ASN A 49 -11.86 -27.60 17.16
CA ASN A 49 -11.83 -28.99 17.62
C ASN A 49 -12.26 -29.93 16.47
N ALA A 50 -12.55 -31.19 16.78
CA ALA A 50 -12.98 -32.21 15.82
C ALA A 50 -14.41 -32.71 16.12
N ILE A 51 -15.26 -31.87 16.71
CA ILE A 51 -16.60 -32.24 17.17
C ILE A 51 -17.50 -32.50 15.97
N ARG A 52 -18.19 -33.66 15.96
CA ARG A 52 -19.05 -34.08 14.83
C ARG A 52 -20.55 -34.00 15.10
N THR A 53 -20.95 -34.14 16.36
CA THR A 53 -22.35 -34.22 16.77
C THR A 53 -22.58 -33.40 18.03
N LEU A 54 -23.67 -32.63 18.04
CA LEU A 54 -24.19 -32.00 19.24
C LEU A 54 -25.29 -32.89 19.83
N SER A 55 -25.01 -33.49 21.00
CA SER A 55 -25.93 -34.42 21.65
C SER A 55 -26.62 -33.81 22.86
N VAL A 56 -27.83 -34.29 23.15
CA VAL A 56 -28.63 -33.85 24.31
C VAL A 56 -27.84 -34.02 25.60
N LYS A 57 -27.17 -35.15 25.76
CA LYS A 57 -26.40 -35.48 26.97
C LYS A 57 -25.28 -34.46 27.25
N SER A 58 -24.67 -33.90 26.21
CA SER A 58 -23.51 -33.03 26.35
C SER A 58 -23.88 -31.59 26.70
N LEU A 59 -25.06 -31.12 26.26
CA LEU A 59 -25.52 -29.73 26.43
C LEU A 59 -26.59 -29.55 27.51
N ARG A 60 -27.19 -30.63 28.03
CA ARG A 60 -28.32 -30.61 28.98
C ARG A 60 -28.15 -29.69 30.19
N ASN A 61 -26.93 -29.59 30.75
CA ASN A 61 -26.67 -28.84 31.99
C ASN A 61 -26.25 -27.38 31.76
N LEU A 62 -26.24 -26.90 30.51
CA LEU A 62 -25.73 -25.57 30.14
C LEU A 62 -26.84 -24.52 30.00
N SER A 63 -27.89 -24.59 30.82
CA SER A 63 -29.10 -23.75 30.67
C SER A 63 -28.90 -22.24 30.87
N SER A 64 -27.80 -21.83 31.51
CA SER A 64 -27.43 -20.42 31.71
C SER A 64 -26.63 -19.81 30.55
N LEU A 65 -26.31 -20.62 29.53
CA LEU A 65 -25.42 -20.23 28.44
C LEU A 65 -26.06 -19.13 27.58
N ARG A 66 -25.26 -18.12 27.26
CA ARG A 66 -25.64 -16.95 26.46
C ARG A 66 -24.83 -16.84 25.17
N HIS A 67 -23.61 -17.40 25.17
CA HIS A 67 -22.72 -17.39 24.02
C HIS A 67 -22.09 -18.78 23.89
N LEU A 68 -22.24 -19.37 22.72
CA LEU A 68 -21.68 -20.67 22.38
C LEU A 68 -20.95 -20.56 21.05
N ASP A 69 -19.64 -20.78 21.09
CA ASP A 69 -18.81 -20.88 19.89
C ASP A 69 -18.40 -22.34 19.69
N ILE A 70 -18.81 -22.93 18.56
CA ILE A 70 -18.40 -24.26 18.09
C ILE A 70 -17.91 -24.15 16.65
N SER A 71 -17.30 -23.03 16.28
CA SER A 71 -16.75 -22.80 14.95
C SER A 71 -15.54 -23.69 14.67
N PHE A 72 -15.20 -23.87 13.38
CA PHE A 72 -14.04 -24.66 12.94
C PHE A 72 -14.03 -26.07 13.56
N ASN A 73 -15.15 -26.77 13.40
CA ASN A 73 -15.34 -28.15 13.84
C ASN A 73 -15.84 -29.00 12.64
N GLN A 74 -16.38 -30.19 12.90
CA GLN A 74 -16.91 -31.10 11.88
C GLN A 74 -18.39 -31.40 12.11
N VAL A 75 -19.13 -30.48 12.74
CA VAL A 75 -20.51 -30.70 13.17
C VAL A 75 -21.40 -30.88 11.94
N GLY A 76 -21.90 -32.09 11.75
CA GLY A 76 -22.84 -32.42 10.67
C GLY A 76 -24.24 -32.77 11.17
N SER A 77 -24.36 -33.18 12.44
CA SER A 77 -25.63 -33.61 13.05
C SER A 77 -25.85 -32.93 14.40
N ILE A 78 -27.08 -32.46 14.62
CA ILE A 78 -27.57 -31.93 15.88
C ILE A 78 -28.73 -32.82 16.30
N GLU A 79 -28.58 -33.55 17.41
CA GLU A 79 -29.65 -34.42 17.90
C GLU A 79 -30.92 -33.60 18.21
N PRO A 80 -32.11 -34.14 17.93
CA PRO A 80 -33.37 -33.51 18.33
C PRO A 80 -33.36 -33.18 19.84
N GLY A 81 -33.66 -31.92 20.17
CA GLY A 81 -33.66 -31.44 21.55
C GLY A 81 -32.28 -31.07 22.12
N ALA A 82 -31.18 -31.25 21.38
CA ALA A 82 -29.83 -30.96 21.90
C ALA A 82 -29.65 -29.50 22.36
N LEU A 83 -30.30 -28.57 21.67
CA LEU A 83 -30.25 -27.14 21.96
C LEU A 83 -31.44 -26.63 22.79
N GLU A 84 -32.41 -27.50 23.12
CA GLU A 84 -33.68 -27.12 23.76
C GLU A 84 -33.50 -26.48 25.14
N ASN A 85 -32.53 -26.97 25.92
CA ASN A 85 -32.22 -26.41 27.24
C ASN A 85 -31.46 -25.07 27.18
N LEU A 86 -31.03 -24.62 26.00
CA LEU A 86 -30.25 -23.38 25.81
C LEU A 86 -31.14 -22.15 25.55
N GLY A 87 -32.31 -22.07 26.19
CA GLY A 87 -33.27 -20.98 25.97
C GLY A 87 -32.78 -19.57 26.33
N GLN A 88 -31.62 -19.43 26.99
CA GLN A 88 -30.97 -18.14 27.28
C GLN A 88 -29.92 -17.73 26.24
N LEU A 89 -29.68 -18.57 25.22
CA LEU A 89 -28.63 -18.35 24.24
C LEU A 89 -28.94 -17.10 23.41
N ARG A 90 -27.92 -16.25 23.24
CA ARG A 90 -28.00 -14.99 22.48
C ARG A 90 -27.08 -15.00 21.27
N VAL A 91 -25.95 -15.71 21.35
CA VAL A 91 -24.98 -15.82 20.28
C VAL A 91 -24.65 -17.30 20.08
N LEU A 92 -24.80 -17.78 18.85
CA LEU A 92 -24.43 -19.12 18.43
C LEU A 92 -23.55 -19.02 17.19
N ILE A 93 -22.30 -19.47 17.32
CA ILE A 93 -21.33 -19.46 16.22
C ILE A 93 -21.06 -20.91 15.81
N LEU A 94 -21.47 -21.25 14.60
CA LEU A 94 -21.32 -22.57 13.98
C LEU A 94 -20.52 -22.48 12.66
N ALA A 95 -19.78 -21.39 12.47
CA ALA A 95 -18.98 -21.16 11.26
C ALA A 95 -18.00 -22.31 10.98
N ASN A 96 -17.80 -22.63 9.69
CA ASN A 96 -16.90 -23.67 9.22
C ASN A 96 -17.17 -25.04 9.88
N ASN A 97 -18.39 -25.55 9.68
CA ASN A 97 -18.83 -26.89 10.06
C ASN A 97 -19.42 -27.62 8.83
N GLN A 98 -20.19 -28.69 9.03
CA GLN A 98 -20.70 -29.56 7.96
C GLN A 98 -22.22 -29.72 8.02
N LEU A 99 -22.94 -28.69 8.47
CA LEU A 99 -24.40 -28.74 8.70
C LEU A 99 -25.23 -29.04 7.44
N GLY A 100 -24.68 -28.84 6.25
CA GLY A 100 -25.33 -29.26 5.00
C GLY A 100 -25.36 -30.78 4.77
N LYS A 101 -24.51 -31.58 5.43
CA LYS A 101 -24.42 -33.03 5.17
C LYS A 101 -25.63 -33.83 5.65
N ASN A 102 -26.14 -33.54 6.85
CA ASN A 102 -27.27 -34.26 7.44
C ASN A 102 -28.45 -33.32 7.74
N PHE A 103 -28.73 -32.38 6.84
CA PHE A 103 -29.67 -31.29 7.10
C PHE A 103 -31.08 -31.76 7.50
N SER A 104 -31.59 -32.85 6.91
CA SER A 104 -32.91 -33.39 7.24
C SER A 104 -33.02 -33.87 8.69
N SER A 105 -31.90 -34.34 9.26
CA SER A 105 -31.86 -34.76 10.67
C SER A 105 -31.78 -33.59 11.65
N ASN A 106 -31.46 -32.40 11.16
CA ASN A 106 -31.29 -31.19 11.97
C ASN A 106 -32.54 -30.28 11.90
N ASP A 107 -33.66 -30.77 11.37
CA ASP A 107 -34.91 -30.01 11.31
C ASP A 107 -35.36 -29.58 12.71
N GLY A 108 -35.78 -28.31 12.80
CA GLY A 108 -36.18 -27.70 14.07
C GLY A 108 -35.05 -27.56 15.10
N ALA A 109 -33.78 -27.86 14.79
CA ALA A 109 -32.68 -27.80 15.76
C ALA A 109 -32.56 -26.44 16.47
N PHE A 110 -32.86 -25.34 15.77
CA PHE A 110 -32.78 -23.98 16.32
C PHE A 110 -34.12 -23.43 16.82
N SER A 111 -35.23 -24.17 16.68
CA SER A 111 -36.59 -23.68 16.97
C SER A 111 -36.81 -23.21 18.41
N SER A 112 -36.09 -23.80 19.36
CA SER A 112 -36.16 -23.46 20.80
C SER A 112 -35.36 -22.19 21.16
N LEU A 113 -34.49 -21.70 20.28
CA LEU A 113 -33.57 -20.59 20.53
C LEU A 113 -34.24 -19.22 20.32
N THR A 114 -35.40 -19.01 20.93
CA THR A 114 -36.25 -17.81 20.74
C THR A 114 -35.60 -16.49 21.17
N ARG A 115 -34.56 -16.53 22.00
CA ARG A 115 -33.79 -15.36 22.47
C ARG A 115 -32.50 -15.10 21.68
N LEU A 116 -32.22 -15.90 20.65
CA LEU A 116 -31.02 -15.78 19.84
C LEU A 116 -31.01 -14.45 19.10
N ARG A 117 -29.89 -13.72 19.19
CA ARG A 117 -29.68 -12.42 18.57
C ARG A 117 -28.67 -12.48 17.42
N GLU A 118 -27.74 -13.43 17.49
CA GLU A 118 -26.69 -13.62 16.49
C GLU A 118 -26.52 -15.10 16.21
N LEU A 119 -26.57 -15.43 14.93
CA LEU A 119 -26.36 -16.77 14.40
C LEU A 119 -25.38 -16.69 13.24
N ASP A 120 -24.25 -17.38 13.37
CA ASP A 120 -23.26 -17.50 12.31
C ASP A 120 -23.20 -18.95 11.79
N LEU A 121 -23.61 -19.12 10.54
CA LEU A 121 -23.62 -20.38 9.78
C LEU A 121 -22.66 -20.32 8.58
N THR A 122 -21.68 -19.41 8.60
CA THR A 122 -20.68 -19.25 7.55
C THR A 122 -20.00 -20.58 7.23
N GLY A 123 -19.75 -20.90 5.96
CA GLY A 123 -18.92 -22.04 5.59
C GLY A 123 -19.50 -23.42 5.98
N ASN A 124 -20.82 -23.61 5.90
CA ASN A 124 -21.47 -24.88 6.24
C ASN A 124 -21.96 -25.69 5.02
N GLY A 125 -21.71 -25.17 3.81
CA GLY A 125 -22.13 -25.79 2.57
C GLY A 125 -23.65 -25.82 2.39
N LEU A 126 -24.36 -24.85 2.96
CA LEU A 126 -25.82 -24.77 2.95
C LEU A 126 -26.34 -24.26 1.60
N ASP A 127 -27.41 -24.88 1.10
CA ASP A 127 -28.19 -24.36 -0.02
C ASP A 127 -29.47 -23.64 0.46
N ASN A 128 -30.29 -23.22 -0.50
CA ASN A 128 -31.52 -22.48 -0.28
C ASN A 128 -32.55 -23.21 0.60
N GLU A 129 -32.75 -24.51 0.36
CA GLU A 129 -33.73 -25.32 1.09
C GLU A 129 -33.26 -25.53 2.53
N MET A 130 -31.97 -25.85 2.69
CA MET A 130 -31.36 -26.05 4.00
C MET A 130 -31.46 -24.77 4.86
N VAL A 131 -31.15 -23.60 4.31
CA VAL A 131 -31.26 -22.33 5.04
C VAL A 131 -32.70 -22.04 5.44
N THR A 132 -33.67 -22.27 4.55
CA THR A 132 -35.09 -22.06 4.85
C THR A 132 -35.56 -22.96 6.00
N LEU A 133 -35.09 -24.21 6.03
CA LEU A 133 -35.37 -25.16 7.10
C LEU A 133 -34.76 -24.72 8.44
N TYR A 134 -33.49 -24.30 8.45
CA TYR A 134 -32.82 -23.84 9.67
C TYR A 134 -33.37 -22.52 10.24
N LEU A 135 -33.81 -21.59 9.39
CA LEU A 135 -34.17 -20.23 9.78
C LEU A 135 -35.69 -20.00 9.91
N LYS A 136 -36.49 -21.07 9.80
CA LYS A 136 -37.96 -21.02 9.75
C LYS A 136 -38.60 -20.11 10.81
N THR A 137 -38.07 -20.06 12.03
CA THR A 137 -38.56 -19.14 13.08
C THR A 137 -37.48 -18.78 14.11
N LEU A 138 -36.88 -17.59 13.97
CA LEU A 138 -35.94 -17.01 14.95
C LEU A 138 -36.29 -15.52 15.20
N PRO A 139 -37.33 -15.24 16.00
CA PRO A 139 -37.98 -13.92 16.03
C PRO A 139 -37.11 -12.80 16.62
N SER A 140 -36.13 -13.15 17.47
CA SER A 140 -35.22 -12.18 18.12
C SER A 140 -33.92 -11.94 17.35
N LEU A 141 -33.73 -12.60 16.20
CA LEU A 141 -32.45 -12.56 15.49
C LEU A 141 -32.20 -11.17 14.91
N ALA A 142 -31.01 -10.64 15.18
CA ALA A 142 -30.57 -9.32 14.73
C ALA A 142 -29.38 -9.40 13.76
N ARG A 143 -28.55 -10.44 13.87
CA ARG A 143 -27.39 -10.68 13.01
C ARG A 143 -27.40 -12.11 12.49
N LEU A 144 -27.19 -12.25 11.18
CA LEU A 144 -27.16 -13.53 10.49
C LEU A 144 -25.96 -13.60 9.55
N GLY A 145 -25.08 -14.57 9.81
CA GLY A 145 -23.95 -14.92 8.94
C GLY A 145 -24.28 -16.16 8.10
N LEU A 146 -24.27 -16.01 6.77
CA LEU A 146 -24.51 -17.07 5.79
C LEU A 146 -23.44 -17.09 4.70
N SER A 147 -22.31 -16.45 4.94
CA SER A 147 -21.21 -16.31 3.99
C SER A 147 -20.57 -17.65 3.65
N ALA A 148 -19.90 -17.75 2.50
CA ALA A 148 -19.19 -18.97 2.07
C ALA A 148 -20.07 -20.25 2.08
N ASN A 149 -21.35 -20.11 1.68
CA ASN A 149 -22.27 -21.24 1.49
C ASN A 149 -22.54 -21.46 -0.01
N LYS A 150 -23.60 -22.21 -0.35
CA LYS A 150 -23.95 -22.60 -1.73
C LYS A 150 -25.30 -22.01 -2.17
N LEU A 151 -25.64 -20.83 -1.66
CA LEU A 151 -26.89 -20.15 -2.03
C LEU A 151 -26.83 -19.69 -3.47
N THR A 152 -27.90 -19.93 -4.24
CA THR A 152 -28.01 -19.56 -5.66
C THR A 152 -29.09 -18.52 -5.94
N ARG A 153 -30.09 -18.43 -5.05
CA ARG A 153 -31.15 -17.40 -5.11
C ARG A 153 -31.45 -16.86 -3.72
N LEU A 154 -32.20 -15.78 -3.61
CA LEU A 154 -32.80 -15.33 -2.36
C LEU A 154 -34.31 -15.17 -2.57
N THR A 155 -35.10 -15.66 -1.61
CA THR A 155 -36.56 -15.61 -1.68
C THR A 155 -37.17 -15.08 -0.37
N PRO A 156 -38.40 -14.54 -0.37
CA PRO A 156 -39.04 -13.99 0.82
C PRO A 156 -39.16 -14.99 1.99
N GLU A 157 -39.40 -16.27 1.69
CA GLU A 157 -39.63 -17.32 2.69
C GLU A 157 -38.40 -17.54 3.59
N MET A 158 -37.19 -17.24 3.09
CA MET A 158 -35.94 -17.40 3.83
C MET A 158 -35.82 -16.44 5.02
N PHE A 159 -36.42 -15.24 4.94
CA PHE A 159 -36.13 -14.14 5.86
C PHE A 159 -37.36 -13.63 6.63
N CYS A 160 -38.59 -13.83 6.14
CA CYS A 160 -39.79 -13.23 6.73
C CYS A 160 -40.10 -13.67 8.17
N GLY A 161 -39.54 -14.80 8.63
CA GLY A 161 -39.61 -15.23 10.03
C GLY A 161 -38.73 -14.44 11.02
N MET A 162 -37.84 -13.57 10.52
CA MET A 162 -36.81 -12.87 11.30
C MET A 162 -36.90 -11.34 11.13
N ARG A 163 -38.08 -10.77 11.41
CA ARG A 163 -38.38 -9.33 11.22
C ARG A 163 -37.46 -8.37 12.01
N GLY A 164 -36.79 -8.88 13.05
CA GLY A 164 -35.83 -8.12 13.87
C GLY A 164 -34.42 -7.98 13.27
N LEU A 165 -34.14 -8.59 12.10
CA LEU A 165 -32.82 -8.58 11.49
C LEU A 165 -32.34 -7.17 11.17
N ARG A 166 -31.06 -6.93 11.48
CA ARG A 166 -30.36 -5.66 11.26
C ARG A 166 -29.15 -5.81 10.36
N GLN A 167 -28.49 -6.96 10.40
CA GLN A 167 -27.32 -7.26 9.59
C GLN A 167 -27.42 -8.66 9.00
N VAL A 168 -27.21 -8.76 7.69
CA VAL A 168 -27.20 -10.03 6.96
C VAL A 168 -25.95 -10.08 6.09
N HIS A 169 -25.11 -11.10 6.31
CA HIS A 169 -23.89 -11.36 5.57
C HIS A 169 -24.06 -12.61 4.69
N LEU A 170 -23.92 -12.42 3.38
CA LEU A 170 -24.16 -13.42 2.33
C LEU A 170 -22.98 -13.48 1.34
N GLU A 171 -21.83 -12.92 1.68
CA GLU A 171 -20.71 -12.89 0.76
C GLU A 171 -20.14 -14.29 0.44
N ARG A 172 -19.52 -14.44 -0.73
CA ARG A 172 -18.93 -15.72 -1.19
C ARG A 172 -19.97 -16.84 -1.32
N ASN A 173 -21.16 -16.54 -1.83
CA ASN A 173 -22.12 -17.53 -2.29
C ASN A 173 -22.11 -17.59 -3.82
N SER A 174 -23.13 -18.18 -4.44
CA SER A 174 -23.30 -18.22 -5.90
C SER A 174 -24.64 -17.60 -6.31
N ILE A 175 -25.06 -16.55 -5.60
CA ILE A 175 -26.37 -15.93 -5.79
C ILE A 175 -26.42 -15.24 -7.15
N THR A 176 -27.35 -15.66 -8.01
CA THR A 176 -27.60 -15.07 -9.34
C THR A 176 -28.88 -14.26 -9.40
N GLU A 177 -29.82 -14.50 -8.48
CA GLU A 177 -31.17 -13.92 -8.51
C GLU A 177 -31.66 -13.56 -7.09
N ILE A 178 -32.32 -12.41 -6.96
CA ILE A 178 -33.03 -11.99 -5.75
C ILE A 178 -34.49 -11.81 -6.15
N SER A 179 -35.39 -12.66 -5.64
CA SER A 179 -36.81 -12.58 -5.99
C SER A 179 -37.45 -11.31 -5.40
N ALA A 180 -38.47 -10.78 -6.08
CA ALA A 180 -39.21 -9.62 -5.59
C ALA A 180 -39.77 -9.87 -4.16
N GLY A 181 -39.70 -8.84 -3.31
CA GLY A 181 -40.17 -8.91 -1.93
C GLY A 181 -39.25 -9.66 -0.95
N THR A 182 -38.09 -10.18 -1.40
CA THR A 182 -37.17 -10.98 -0.55
C THR A 182 -36.85 -10.32 0.79
N PHE A 183 -36.64 -9.01 0.80
CA PHE A 183 -36.26 -8.28 2.01
C PHE A 183 -37.39 -7.39 2.58
N GLU A 184 -38.61 -7.48 2.06
CA GLU A 184 -39.73 -6.59 2.43
C GLU A 184 -40.15 -6.74 3.91
N CYS A 185 -40.00 -7.94 4.46
CA CYS A 185 -40.23 -8.22 5.88
C CYS A 185 -39.14 -7.65 6.82
N LEU A 186 -37.97 -7.27 6.29
CA LEU A 186 -36.79 -6.88 7.08
C LEU A 186 -36.74 -5.37 7.33
N VAL A 187 -37.78 -4.85 7.97
CA VAL A 187 -38.00 -3.41 8.18
C VAL A 187 -36.94 -2.71 9.05
N HIS A 188 -36.05 -3.45 9.71
CA HIS A 188 -34.97 -2.93 10.53
C HIS A 188 -33.58 -3.20 9.96
N LEU A 189 -33.49 -3.69 8.72
CA LEU A 189 -32.22 -4.04 8.08
C LEU A 189 -31.40 -2.78 7.83
N THR A 190 -30.22 -2.72 8.43
CA THR A 190 -29.29 -1.59 8.30
C THR A 190 -28.04 -1.95 7.49
N GLU A 191 -27.71 -3.24 7.39
CA GLU A 191 -26.51 -3.72 6.70
C GLU A 191 -26.82 -4.99 5.91
N LEU A 192 -26.46 -4.98 4.63
CA LEU A 192 -26.59 -6.11 3.74
C LEU A 192 -25.30 -6.28 2.96
N ASN A 193 -24.63 -7.42 3.14
CA ASN A 193 -23.43 -7.77 2.40
C ASN A 193 -23.72 -8.93 1.44
N LEU A 194 -23.63 -8.63 0.15
CA LEU A 194 -23.83 -9.54 -0.98
C LEU A 194 -22.57 -9.63 -1.86
N ALA A 195 -21.41 -9.24 -1.33
CA ALA A 195 -20.16 -9.24 -2.08
C ALA A 195 -19.76 -10.64 -2.56
N MET A 196 -18.96 -10.73 -3.63
CA MET A 196 -18.45 -12.03 -4.13
C MET A 196 -19.58 -13.03 -4.41
N ASN A 197 -20.58 -12.60 -5.18
CA ASN A 197 -21.67 -13.42 -5.70
C ASN A 197 -21.70 -13.32 -7.25
N SER A 198 -22.78 -13.77 -7.88
CA SER A 198 -22.93 -13.81 -9.34
C SER A 198 -24.13 -12.97 -9.83
N LEU A 199 -24.46 -11.89 -9.12
CA LEU A 199 -25.56 -11.00 -9.50
C LEU A 199 -25.22 -10.25 -10.79
N ALA A 200 -26.13 -10.25 -11.76
CA ALA A 200 -25.97 -9.56 -13.05
C ALA A 200 -26.73 -8.23 -13.13
N CYS A 201 -27.83 -8.09 -12.39
CA CYS A 201 -28.65 -6.88 -12.34
C CYS A 201 -29.27 -6.72 -10.96
N VAL A 202 -29.46 -5.47 -10.53
CA VAL A 202 -30.23 -5.12 -9.33
C VAL A 202 -31.14 -3.94 -9.66
N SER A 203 -32.44 -4.19 -9.67
CA SER A 203 -33.50 -3.20 -9.87
C SER A 203 -34.49 -3.23 -8.69
N GLU A 204 -35.33 -2.18 -8.58
CA GLU A 204 -36.44 -2.10 -7.61
C GLU A 204 -36.07 -2.36 -6.14
N PHE A 205 -34.90 -1.86 -5.73
CA PHE A 205 -34.37 -2.09 -4.40
C PHE A 205 -35.14 -1.33 -3.30
N ARG A 206 -36.04 -2.02 -2.56
CA ARG A 206 -36.87 -1.43 -1.49
C ARG A 206 -36.37 -1.78 -0.08
N LEU A 207 -35.35 -1.07 0.39
CA LEU A 207 -34.85 -1.18 1.77
C LEU A 207 -34.58 0.20 2.38
N PRO A 208 -35.61 0.88 2.94
CA PRO A 208 -35.53 2.29 3.31
C PRO A 208 -34.57 2.56 4.49
N GLU A 209 -34.47 1.64 5.45
CA GLU A 209 -33.62 1.79 6.64
C GLU A 209 -32.15 1.36 6.42
N LEU A 210 -31.85 0.82 5.23
CA LEU A 210 -30.51 0.32 4.94
C LEU A 210 -29.50 1.46 4.93
N ARG A 211 -28.36 1.24 5.58
CA ARG A 211 -27.26 2.20 5.70
C ARG A 211 -26.02 1.75 4.94
N LEU A 212 -25.77 0.44 4.88
CA LEU A 212 -24.64 -0.15 4.16
C LEU A 212 -25.15 -1.25 3.24
N LEU A 213 -24.84 -1.10 1.95
CA LEU A 213 -25.03 -2.13 0.93
C LEU A 213 -23.69 -2.43 0.26
N ASN A 214 -23.22 -3.67 0.39
CA ASN A 214 -22.03 -4.14 -0.30
C ASN A 214 -22.42 -5.15 -1.38
N LEU A 215 -22.22 -4.76 -2.63
CA LEU A 215 -22.45 -5.55 -3.85
C LEU A 215 -21.15 -5.76 -4.63
N SER A 216 -20.00 -5.56 -4.00
CA SER A 216 -18.70 -5.65 -4.67
C SER A 216 -18.42 -7.06 -5.20
N ARG A 217 -17.61 -7.17 -6.27
CA ARG A 217 -17.20 -8.46 -6.85
C ARG A 217 -18.40 -9.32 -7.27
N ASN A 218 -19.36 -8.72 -7.97
CA ASN A 218 -20.44 -9.41 -8.67
C ASN A 218 -20.24 -9.27 -10.20
N ALA A 219 -21.27 -9.54 -11.00
CA ALA A 219 -21.28 -9.32 -12.43
C ALA A 219 -22.28 -8.22 -12.83
N ILE A 220 -22.53 -7.25 -11.95
CA ILE A 220 -23.62 -6.27 -12.12
C ILE A 220 -23.30 -5.34 -13.30
N GLU A 221 -24.16 -5.37 -14.32
CA GLU A 221 -24.10 -4.49 -15.48
C GLU A 221 -24.92 -3.21 -15.28
N PHE A 222 -25.98 -3.29 -14.47
CA PHE A 222 -26.89 -2.19 -14.19
C PHE A 222 -27.36 -2.20 -12.72
N PHE A 223 -27.39 -1.02 -12.12
CA PHE A 223 -27.94 -0.79 -10.78
C PHE A 223 -28.95 0.37 -10.83
N GLY A 224 -30.19 0.09 -10.42
CA GLY A 224 -31.26 1.08 -10.34
C GLY A 224 -32.07 0.96 -9.06
N ALA A 225 -32.21 2.07 -8.33
CA ALA A 225 -33.11 2.17 -7.19
C ALA A 225 -34.40 2.90 -7.59
N SER A 226 -35.57 2.38 -7.18
CA SER A 226 -36.86 3.03 -7.41
C SER A 226 -36.97 4.35 -6.65
N GLU A 227 -37.55 5.38 -7.27
CA GLU A 227 -38.00 6.60 -6.59
C GLU A 227 -39.31 6.31 -5.81
N ASP A 228 -39.21 5.55 -4.72
CA ASP A 228 -40.36 5.38 -3.82
C ASP A 228 -40.56 6.65 -2.95
N LEU A 229 -41.79 6.85 -2.44
CA LEU A 229 -42.12 7.89 -1.44
C LEU A 229 -41.28 7.80 -0.14
N PHE A 230 -40.51 6.73 0.03
CA PHE A 230 -39.72 6.45 1.23
C PHE A 230 -38.31 7.05 1.13
N ARG A 231 -37.88 7.72 2.19
CA ARG A 231 -36.53 8.32 2.29
C ARG A 231 -35.48 7.24 2.61
N TYR A 232 -34.77 6.76 1.59
CA TYR A 232 -33.62 5.86 1.76
C TYR A 232 -32.56 6.45 2.70
N GLN A 233 -32.06 5.63 3.63
CA GLN A 233 -31.03 5.99 4.61
C GLN A 233 -29.62 5.57 4.20
N LEU A 234 -29.44 5.10 2.96
CA LEU A 234 -28.19 4.49 2.49
C LEU A 234 -27.03 5.49 2.58
N GLN A 235 -25.98 5.13 3.32
CA GLN A 235 -24.79 5.96 3.55
C GLN A 235 -23.56 5.39 2.82
N VAL A 236 -23.46 4.07 2.71
CA VAL A 236 -22.35 3.38 2.07
C VAL A 236 -22.90 2.44 1.01
N LEU A 237 -22.46 2.64 -0.22
CA LEU A 237 -22.74 1.76 -1.35
C LEU A 237 -21.42 1.33 -1.99
N ASP A 238 -21.15 0.04 -1.96
CA ASP A 238 -20.00 -0.56 -2.63
C ASP A 238 -20.47 -1.40 -3.82
N LEU A 239 -20.16 -0.91 -5.02
CA LEU A 239 -20.39 -1.58 -6.31
C LEU A 239 -19.05 -1.87 -7.01
N SER A 240 -17.94 -1.89 -6.28
CA SER A 240 -16.63 -2.13 -6.86
C SER A 240 -16.48 -3.51 -7.48
N HIS A 241 -15.61 -3.65 -8.49
CA HIS A 241 -15.35 -4.91 -9.16
C HIS A 241 -16.62 -5.55 -9.75
N ASN A 242 -17.42 -4.76 -10.48
CA ASN A 242 -18.58 -5.19 -11.23
C ASN A 242 -18.36 -4.95 -12.73
N ARG A 243 -19.43 -4.91 -13.53
CA ARG A 243 -19.40 -4.67 -14.98
C ARG A 243 -20.23 -3.45 -15.36
N LEU A 244 -20.31 -2.46 -14.47
CA LEU A 244 -21.06 -1.23 -14.73
C LEU A 244 -20.44 -0.48 -15.89
N LEU A 245 -21.26 -0.18 -16.91
CA LEU A 245 -20.89 0.63 -18.08
C LEU A 245 -21.11 2.14 -17.84
N HIS A 246 -21.97 2.46 -16.87
CA HIS A 246 -22.45 3.82 -16.59
C HIS A 246 -22.56 4.06 -15.08
N PHE A 247 -22.68 5.33 -14.70
CA PHE A 247 -22.98 5.71 -13.32
C PHE A 247 -24.33 5.13 -12.87
N PRO A 248 -24.47 4.58 -11.65
CA PRO A 248 -25.70 3.94 -11.18
C PRO A 248 -26.87 4.91 -11.10
N VAL A 249 -28.09 4.41 -11.35
CA VAL A 249 -29.33 5.18 -11.18
C VAL A 249 -29.71 5.20 -9.70
N LEU A 250 -29.45 6.32 -9.05
CA LEU A 250 -29.70 6.53 -7.62
C LEU A 250 -30.89 7.48 -7.41
N PRO A 251 -31.58 7.42 -6.26
CA PRO A 251 -32.67 8.34 -5.94
C PRO A 251 -32.19 9.80 -5.93
N THR A 252 -33.09 10.76 -6.18
CA THR A 252 -32.73 12.19 -6.37
C THR A 252 -31.95 12.82 -5.21
N PHE A 253 -32.21 12.39 -3.97
CA PHE A 253 -31.56 12.90 -2.75
C PHE A 253 -31.00 11.75 -1.89
N PRO A 254 -29.90 11.12 -2.31
CA PRO A 254 -29.28 10.06 -1.54
C PRO A 254 -28.58 10.63 -0.30
N ARG A 255 -28.68 9.94 0.82
CA ARG A 255 -27.90 10.22 2.05
C ARG A 255 -26.51 9.58 2.02
N LEU A 256 -26.04 9.24 0.81
CA LEU A 256 -24.77 8.60 0.59
C LEU A 256 -23.64 9.50 1.08
N LYS A 257 -22.68 8.87 1.77
CA LYS A 257 -21.42 9.45 2.23
C LYS A 257 -20.25 8.83 1.49
N HIS A 258 -20.33 7.54 1.19
CA HIS A 258 -19.27 6.79 0.52
C HIS A 258 -19.87 5.99 -0.64
N LEU A 259 -19.33 6.21 -1.83
CA LEU A 259 -19.71 5.48 -3.04
C LEU A 259 -18.45 4.93 -3.69
N ASN A 260 -18.34 3.60 -3.73
CA ASN A 260 -17.24 2.89 -4.36
C ASN A 260 -17.70 2.24 -5.67
N LEU A 261 -17.20 2.76 -6.79
CA LEU A 261 -17.44 2.29 -8.16
C LEU A 261 -16.14 1.79 -8.81
N SER A 262 -15.09 1.54 -8.01
CA SER A 262 -13.79 1.14 -8.55
C SER A 262 -13.83 -0.21 -9.25
N GLY A 263 -13.00 -0.42 -10.27
CA GLY A 263 -12.94 -1.71 -10.96
C GLY A 263 -14.20 -2.06 -11.76
N ASN A 264 -14.79 -1.07 -12.41
CA ASN A 264 -15.88 -1.27 -13.36
C ASN A 264 -15.39 -0.94 -14.79
N ILE A 265 -16.31 -0.80 -15.74
CA ILE A 265 -16.03 -0.44 -17.14
C ILE A 265 -16.76 0.85 -17.51
N ILE A 266 -16.85 1.78 -16.55
CA ILE A 266 -17.57 3.04 -16.73
C ILE A 266 -16.80 3.93 -17.71
N VAL A 267 -17.49 4.37 -18.77
CA VAL A 267 -16.91 5.23 -19.82
C VAL A 267 -17.31 6.70 -19.66
N THR A 268 -18.48 6.96 -19.08
CA THR A 268 -19.02 8.32 -18.89
C THR A 268 -19.69 8.50 -17.53
N LEU A 269 -19.57 9.72 -17.00
CA LEU A 269 -20.24 10.19 -15.79
C LEU A 269 -21.49 11.02 -16.08
N ALA A 270 -21.88 11.18 -17.36
CA ALA A 270 -23.10 11.87 -17.72
C ALA A 270 -24.29 11.16 -17.07
N GLY A 271 -24.92 11.83 -16.09
CA GLY A 271 -26.12 11.34 -15.42
C GLY A 271 -27.29 11.29 -16.41
N GLY A 272 -28.03 10.20 -16.38
CA GLY A 272 -29.15 9.93 -17.28
C GLY A 272 -29.08 8.51 -17.84
N LEU A 273 -30.23 7.93 -18.15
CA LEU A 273 -30.27 6.63 -18.83
C LEU A 273 -29.69 6.81 -20.24
N PRO A 274 -28.60 6.11 -20.59
CA PRO A 274 -28.12 6.08 -21.96
C PRO A 274 -29.23 5.57 -22.89
N ASN A 275 -29.35 6.12 -24.09
CA ASN A 275 -30.10 5.46 -25.16
C ASN A 275 -29.32 4.18 -25.52
N PHE A 276 -29.64 3.05 -24.90
CA PHE A 276 -29.01 1.77 -25.18
C PHE A 276 -29.46 1.27 -26.55
N PRO A 277 -28.55 1.11 -27.53
CA PRO A 277 -28.89 0.40 -28.75
C PRO A 277 -29.24 -1.06 -28.41
N GLU A 278 -30.26 -1.60 -29.07
CA GLU A 278 -30.68 -3.00 -28.88
C GLU A 278 -29.48 -3.94 -29.13
N GLY A 279 -29.08 -4.72 -28.10
CA GLY A 279 -27.94 -5.65 -28.16
C GLY A 279 -26.72 -5.30 -27.28
N TRP A 280 -26.67 -4.12 -26.66
CA TRP A 280 -25.55 -3.69 -25.80
C TRP A 280 -25.63 -4.21 -24.36
N VAL A 281 -26.82 -4.57 -23.91
CA VAL A 281 -27.07 -5.12 -22.59
C VAL A 281 -27.77 -6.46 -22.76
N THR A 282 -27.57 -7.39 -21.82
CA THR A 282 -28.27 -8.67 -21.89
C THR A 282 -29.79 -8.45 -22.00
N LYS A 283 -30.49 -9.33 -22.72
CA LYS A 283 -31.94 -9.20 -23.00
C LYS A 283 -32.80 -8.99 -21.73
N ASN A 284 -32.35 -9.49 -20.58
CA ASN A 284 -33.01 -9.30 -19.29
C ASN A 284 -32.78 -7.90 -18.72
N VAL A 285 -31.55 -7.38 -18.78
CA VAL A 285 -31.23 -6.04 -18.31
C VAL A 285 -31.88 -4.98 -19.20
N TYR A 286 -31.99 -5.21 -20.51
CA TYR A 286 -32.68 -4.29 -21.42
C TYR A 286 -34.14 -4.03 -21.00
N LYS A 287 -34.86 -5.06 -20.54
CA LYS A 287 -36.23 -4.89 -20.01
C LYS A 287 -36.27 -4.04 -18.75
N GLU A 288 -35.38 -4.29 -17.78
CA GLU A 288 -35.33 -3.54 -16.52
C GLU A 288 -34.91 -2.08 -16.73
N VAL A 289 -33.96 -1.85 -17.64
CA VAL A 289 -33.55 -0.51 -18.07
C VAL A 289 -34.73 0.23 -18.70
N THR A 290 -35.46 -0.38 -19.65
CA THR A 290 -36.64 0.25 -20.27
C THR A 290 -37.73 0.59 -19.26
N ALA A 291 -37.91 -0.21 -18.19
CA ALA A 291 -38.85 0.12 -17.12
C ALA A 291 -38.47 1.41 -16.38
N LEU A 292 -37.17 1.71 -16.27
CA LEU A 292 -36.65 2.93 -15.64
C LEU A 292 -36.54 4.12 -16.59
N THR A 293 -36.60 3.93 -17.92
CA THR A 293 -36.56 5.03 -18.93
C THR A 293 -37.72 6.02 -18.86
N HIS A 294 -38.77 5.69 -18.12
CA HIS A 294 -39.87 6.63 -17.83
C HIS A 294 -39.53 7.67 -16.76
N LEU A 295 -38.37 7.56 -16.09
CA LEU A 295 -37.92 8.57 -15.12
C LEU A 295 -37.39 9.80 -15.89
N PRO A 296 -37.88 11.02 -15.59
CA PRO A 296 -37.41 12.22 -16.27
C PRO A 296 -35.90 12.37 -16.09
N ASN A 297 -35.21 12.98 -17.06
CA ASN A 297 -33.80 13.33 -16.96
C ASN A 297 -33.61 14.37 -15.84
N ARG A 298 -33.50 13.89 -14.60
CA ARG A 298 -33.49 14.71 -13.39
C ARG A 298 -32.05 14.96 -12.96
N SER A 299 -31.77 16.20 -12.60
CA SER A 299 -30.49 16.58 -12.00
C SER A 299 -30.29 15.85 -10.68
N MET A 300 -29.31 14.95 -10.63
CA MET A 300 -28.92 14.26 -9.39
C MET A 300 -28.23 15.27 -8.46
N ASN A 301 -28.43 15.14 -7.15
CA ASN A 301 -27.74 15.97 -6.16
C ASN A 301 -27.28 15.11 -4.98
N PHE A 302 -25.98 15.15 -4.67
CA PHE A 302 -25.34 14.35 -3.62
C PHE A 302 -24.80 15.25 -2.51
N PRO A 303 -25.67 15.87 -1.70
CA PRO A 303 -25.27 16.90 -0.75
C PRO A 303 -24.44 16.36 0.42
N THR A 304 -24.42 15.04 0.65
CA THR A 304 -23.72 14.42 1.78
C THR A 304 -22.55 13.54 1.35
N LEU A 305 -22.26 13.40 0.05
CA LEU A 305 -21.23 12.49 -0.43
C LEU A 305 -19.85 13.04 -0.09
N ILE A 306 -19.07 12.29 0.67
CA ILE A 306 -17.74 12.66 1.16
C ILE A 306 -16.66 12.02 0.29
N SER A 307 -16.88 10.79 -0.16
CA SER A 307 -15.91 10.02 -0.94
C SER A 307 -16.55 9.34 -2.13
N LEU A 308 -15.92 9.50 -3.28
CA LEU A 308 -16.27 8.85 -4.54
C LEU A 308 -15.01 8.17 -5.10
N ASP A 309 -15.07 6.85 -5.21
CA ASP A 309 -14.02 6.06 -5.87
C ASP A 309 -14.48 5.59 -7.24
N LEU A 310 -13.84 6.08 -8.28
CA LEU A 310 -14.02 5.75 -9.69
C LEU A 310 -12.75 5.15 -10.29
N SER A 311 -11.81 4.68 -9.45
CA SER A 311 -10.54 4.14 -9.92
C SER A 311 -10.70 2.85 -10.73
N ASN A 312 -9.75 2.55 -11.61
CA ASN A 312 -9.77 1.33 -12.41
C ASN A 312 -11.06 1.20 -13.23
N ASN A 313 -11.37 2.24 -14.02
CA ASN A 313 -12.48 2.32 -14.96
C ASN A 313 -11.95 2.67 -16.37
N ALA A 314 -12.86 2.96 -17.32
CA ALA A 314 -12.52 3.31 -18.70
C ALA A 314 -12.81 4.79 -19.01
N LEU A 315 -12.77 5.68 -18.02
CA LEU A 315 -13.05 7.10 -18.21
C LEU A 315 -11.93 7.76 -19.02
N MET A 316 -12.28 8.38 -20.14
CA MET A 316 -11.33 9.13 -20.97
C MET A 316 -11.37 10.62 -20.66
N ASN A 317 -12.58 11.19 -20.52
CA ASN A 317 -12.83 12.60 -20.28
C ASN A 317 -13.92 12.76 -19.20
N VAL A 318 -13.98 13.94 -18.59
CA VAL A 318 -15.07 14.33 -17.70
C VAL A 318 -15.99 15.28 -18.46
N SER A 319 -17.28 14.95 -18.57
CA SER A 319 -18.24 15.87 -19.18
C SER A 319 -18.38 17.16 -18.34
N PRO A 320 -18.56 18.33 -18.96
CA PRO A 320 -18.78 19.58 -18.24
C PRO A 320 -19.92 19.43 -17.20
N GLY A 321 -19.63 19.80 -15.96
CA GLY A 321 -20.61 19.73 -14.88
C GLY A 321 -20.92 18.32 -14.35
N ALA A 322 -20.23 17.26 -14.79
CA ALA A 322 -20.42 15.90 -14.26
C ALA A 322 -20.23 15.82 -12.74
N PHE A 323 -19.43 16.74 -12.16
CA PHE A 323 -19.20 16.80 -10.72
C PHE A 323 -20.03 17.85 -9.97
N ASN A 324 -20.84 18.66 -10.67
CA ASN A 324 -21.74 19.64 -10.04
C ASN A 324 -22.66 19.03 -8.95
N PRO A 325 -23.10 17.76 -9.05
CA PRO A 325 -23.89 17.16 -7.99
C PRO A 325 -23.19 16.98 -6.63
N PHE A 326 -21.85 17.03 -6.55
CA PHE A 326 -21.09 16.54 -5.39
C PHE A 326 -20.49 17.65 -4.51
N ASN A 327 -21.33 18.55 -3.99
CA ASN A 327 -20.90 19.75 -3.24
C ASN A 327 -20.07 19.47 -1.96
N SER A 328 -20.29 18.33 -1.31
CA SER A 328 -19.62 17.94 -0.06
C SER A 328 -18.44 16.99 -0.25
N LEU A 329 -18.07 16.71 -1.50
CA LEU A 329 -17.04 15.72 -1.82
C LEU A 329 -15.68 16.19 -1.32
N GLN A 330 -15.02 15.35 -0.53
CA GLN A 330 -13.69 15.62 0.02
C GLN A 330 -12.61 14.76 -0.64
N LEU A 331 -12.96 13.54 -1.05
CA LEU A 331 -12.06 12.60 -1.72
C LEU A 331 -12.64 12.15 -3.05
N LEU A 332 -11.89 12.39 -4.12
CA LEU A 332 -12.19 11.91 -5.46
C LEU A 332 -11.04 11.05 -5.98
N ASN A 333 -11.32 9.77 -6.21
CA ASN A 333 -10.34 8.83 -6.77
C ASN A 333 -10.67 8.48 -8.22
N LEU A 334 -9.81 8.92 -9.14
CA LEU A 334 -9.89 8.71 -10.58
C LEU A 334 -8.65 7.96 -11.11
N SER A 335 -7.87 7.35 -10.23
CA SER A 335 -6.66 6.63 -10.61
C SER A 335 -6.95 5.45 -11.55
N ARG A 336 -5.99 5.05 -12.38
CA ARG A 336 -6.15 3.91 -13.32
C ARG A 336 -7.36 4.08 -14.24
N ASN A 337 -7.46 5.23 -14.90
CA ASN A 337 -8.41 5.49 -15.97
C ASN A 337 -7.63 5.82 -17.27
N CYS A 338 -8.28 6.44 -18.24
CA CYS A 338 -7.72 6.76 -19.54
C CYS A 338 -7.56 8.28 -19.76
N PHE A 339 -7.48 9.09 -18.69
CA PHE A 339 -7.41 10.55 -18.80
C PHE A 339 -6.10 11.01 -19.46
N GLN A 340 -6.20 11.74 -20.58
CA GLN A 340 -5.06 12.43 -21.21
C GLN A 340 -4.99 13.91 -20.79
N ASN A 341 -6.14 14.58 -20.80
CA ASN A 341 -6.31 15.94 -20.31
C ASN A 341 -7.49 15.92 -19.33
N PHE A 342 -7.27 16.43 -18.12
CA PHE A 342 -8.33 16.54 -17.13
C PHE A 342 -8.97 17.92 -17.25
N THR A 343 -9.91 18.11 -18.18
CA THR A 343 -10.66 19.38 -18.28
C THR A 343 -11.96 19.32 -17.49
N LEU A 344 -12.29 20.41 -16.79
CA LEU A 344 -13.60 20.60 -16.18
C LEU A 344 -14.54 21.43 -17.08
N GLU A 345 -14.07 21.83 -18.27
CA GLU A 345 -14.75 22.73 -19.21
C GLU A 345 -14.62 22.23 -20.66
N ASP A 346 -15.53 22.72 -21.51
CA ASP A 346 -15.39 22.64 -22.96
C ASP A 346 -14.30 23.63 -23.41
N ASN A 347 -13.52 23.23 -24.41
CA ASN A 347 -12.35 23.95 -24.94
C ASN A 347 -12.67 25.27 -25.69
N ALA A 348 -13.68 26.02 -25.27
CA ALA A 348 -14.00 27.32 -25.85
C ALA A 348 -13.93 28.39 -24.75
N GLU A 349 -12.87 29.21 -24.79
CA GLU A 349 -12.75 30.49 -24.07
C GLU A 349 -12.29 30.47 -22.59
N LEU A 350 -11.35 29.61 -22.22
CA LEU A 350 -10.64 29.71 -20.92
C LEU A 350 -9.63 30.88 -20.85
N ASP A 351 -9.22 31.44 -22.00
CA ASP A 351 -8.25 32.54 -22.07
C ASP A 351 -8.88 33.94 -21.91
N SER A 352 -10.20 34.04 -21.77
CA SER A 352 -10.95 35.31 -21.64
C SER A 352 -11.90 35.34 -20.44
N LEU A 353 -11.65 34.54 -19.41
CA LEU A 353 -12.50 34.51 -18.22
C LEU A 353 -12.32 35.75 -17.35
N SER A 354 -13.44 36.41 -17.03
CA SER A 354 -13.46 37.52 -16.09
C SER A 354 -13.31 37.03 -14.64
N SER A 355 -12.99 37.94 -13.71
CA SER A 355 -12.91 37.61 -12.27
C SER A 355 -14.24 37.08 -11.69
N LEU A 356 -15.36 37.36 -12.36
CA LEU A 356 -16.70 36.90 -11.98
C LEU A 356 -16.93 35.42 -12.35
N ASP A 357 -16.31 34.94 -13.44
CA ASP A 357 -16.43 33.56 -13.92
C ASP A 357 -15.65 32.59 -13.01
N LEU A 358 -14.51 33.03 -12.48
CA LEU A 358 -13.72 32.32 -11.46
C LEU A 358 -14.51 32.05 -10.16
N ILE A 359 -15.37 32.99 -9.76
CA ILE A 359 -16.22 32.86 -8.57
C ILE A 359 -17.33 31.82 -8.79
N ASN A 360 -17.93 31.76 -9.99
CA ASN A 360 -18.93 30.76 -10.32
C ASN A 360 -18.35 29.34 -10.47
N MET A 361 -17.10 29.23 -10.94
CA MET A 361 -16.41 27.93 -11.07
C MET A 361 -15.93 27.36 -9.72
N SER A 362 -15.56 28.20 -8.75
CA SER A 362 -15.18 27.78 -7.39
C SER A 362 -16.30 27.05 -6.61
N ARG A 363 -17.53 27.07 -7.13
CA ARG A 363 -18.70 26.41 -6.54
C ARG A 363 -18.87 24.93 -6.91
N ARG A 364 -18.06 24.37 -7.83
CA ARG A 364 -18.32 23.03 -8.39
C ARG A 364 -17.78 21.88 -7.52
N LEU A 365 -16.67 22.09 -6.78
CA LEU A 365 -16.09 21.13 -5.83
C LEU A 365 -15.48 21.86 -4.62
N PRO A 366 -16.27 22.64 -3.86
CA PRO A 366 -15.75 23.57 -2.86
C PRO A 366 -15.10 22.85 -1.67
N SER A 367 -15.46 21.59 -1.42
CA SER A 367 -15.02 20.81 -0.27
C SER A 367 -13.87 19.84 -0.58
N LEU A 368 -13.40 19.78 -1.83
CA LEU A 368 -12.44 18.74 -2.24
C LEU A 368 -11.08 18.98 -1.59
N LYS A 369 -10.58 17.94 -0.90
CA LYS A 369 -9.30 17.94 -0.19
C LYS A 369 -8.27 17.03 -0.83
N SER A 370 -8.70 15.92 -1.42
CA SER A 370 -7.80 14.94 -2.02
C SER A 370 -8.27 14.52 -3.40
N LEU A 371 -7.36 14.63 -4.37
CA LEU A 371 -7.56 14.27 -5.77
C LEU A 371 -6.52 13.23 -6.21
N HIS A 372 -6.99 12.03 -6.52
CA HIS A 372 -6.13 10.93 -6.96
C HIS A 372 -6.29 10.71 -8.48
N LEU A 373 -5.22 10.92 -9.23
CA LEU A 373 -5.16 10.79 -10.70
C LEU A 373 -4.03 9.86 -11.16
N GLN A 374 -3.40 9.10 -10.26
CA GLN A 374 -2.26 8.26 -10.59
C GLN A 374 -2.58 7.15 -11.59
N ASN A 375 -1.59 6.75 -12.39
CA ASN A 375 -1.70 5.73 -13.44
C ASN A 375 -2.77 6.11 -14.49
N ASN A 376 -2.73 7.35 -14.97
CA ASN A 376 -3.49 7.81 -16.14
C ASN A 376 -2.47 8.21 -17.24
N PHE A 377 -2.89 9.03 -18.19
CA PHE A 377 -2.04 9.59 -19.25
C PHE A 377 -1.99 11.12 -19.18
N VAL A 378 -2.22 11.69 -18.00
CA VAL A 378 -2.41 13.14 -17.81
C VAL A 378 -1.13 13.88 -18.22
N GLN A 379 -1.24 14.78 -19.18
CA GLN A 379 -0.15 15.69 -19.58
C GLN A 379 -0.34 17.10 -19.05
N LEU A 380 -1.57 17.58 -19.11
CA LEU A 380 -1.97 18.93 -18.75
C LEU A 380 -3.11 18.91 -17.73
N LEU A 381 -3.07 19.89 -16.83
CA LEU A 381 -4.17 20.26 -15.96
C LEU A 381 -4.55 21.72 -16.30
N PRO A 382 -5.85 22.07 -16.31
CA PRO A 382 -6.29 23.44 -16.52
C PRO A 382 -5.63 24.38 -15.51
N THR A 383 -5.11 25.51 -15.98
CA THR A 383 -4.47 26.54 -15.14
C THR A 383 -5.39 27.07 -14.04
N VAL A 384 -6.70 27.03 -14.30
CA VAL A 384 -7.76 27.45 -13.38
C VAL A 384 -8.12 26.37 -12.34
N LEU A 385 -7.71 25.11 -12.53
CA LEU A 385 -8.13 23.97 -11.68
C LEU A 385 -7.85 24.22 -10.19
N PHE A 386 -6.66 24.67 -9.84
CA PHE A 386 -6.30 24.89 -8.44
C PHE A 386 -6.88 26.20 -7.87
N LYS A 387 -7.30 27.13 -8.73
CA LYS A 387 -8.07 28.31 -8.30
C LYS A 387 -9.51 27.95 -7.93
N VAL A 388 -10.07 26.90 -8.54
CA VAL A 388 -11.46 26.46 -8.28
C VAL A 388 -11.56 25.39 -7.19
N LEU A 389 -10.43 24.87 -6.71
CA LEU A 389 -10.33 23.92 -5.61
C LEU A 389 -9.68 24.58 -4.39
N PRO A 390 -10.36 25.47 -3.65
CA PRO A 390 -9.75 26.28 -2.61
C PRO A 390 -9.20 25.46 -1.44
N ASN A 391 -9.77 24.27 -1.19
CA ASN A 391 -9.44 23.41 -0.05
C ASN A 391 -8.58 22.20 -0.41
N ILE A 392 -7.98 22.16 -1.61
CA ILE A 392 -7.17 21.02 -2.03
C ILE A 392 -5.90 20.89 -1.19
N GLU A 393 -5.73 19.77 -0.49
CA GLU A 393 -4.59 19.50 0.38
C GLU A 393 -3.64 18.45 -0.22
N GLU A 394 -4.17 17.52 -1.02
CA GLU A 394 -3.41 16.41 -1.61
C GLU A 394 -3.76 16.21 -3.08
N VAL A 395 -2.72 16.11 -3.91
CA VAL A 395 -2.83 15.77 -5.34
C VAL A 395 -1.85 14.66 -5.67
N ASN A 396 -2.38 13.53 -6.14
CA ASN A 396 -1.59 12.38 -6.56
C ASN A 396 -1.62 12.22 -8.08
N LEU A 397 -0.50 12.51 -8.73
CA LEU A 397 -0.29 12.43 -10.18
C LEU A 397 0.75 11.38 -10.54
N ALA A 398 1.05 10.42 -9.66
CA ALA A 398 2.06 9.40 -9.92
C ALA A 398 1.78 8.62 -11.22
N ASN A 399 2.82 8.25 -11.97
CA ASN A 399 2.74 7.51 -13.23
C ASN A 399 1.75 8.16 -14.22
N ASN A 400 2.01 9.41 -14.57
CA ASN A 400 1.35 10.15 -15.64
C ASN A 400 2.43 10.70 -16.60
N ASN A 401 2.08 11.69 -17.42
CA ASN A 401 2.99 12.34 -18.36
C ASN A 401 3.04 13.87 -18.10
N VAL A 402 2.94 14.29 -16.83
CA VAL A 402 2.76 15.70 -16.45
C VAL A 402 3.99 16.52 -16.84
N ARG A 403 3.75 17.67 -17.51
CA ARG A 403 4.79 18.64 -17.85
C ARG A 403 4.73 19.82 -16.89
N ILE A 404 5.84 20.14 -16.22
CA ILE A 404 5.94 21.30 -15.32
C ILE A 404 6.42 22.53 -16.11
N CYS A 405 5.91 23.71 -15.76
CA CYS A 405 6.29 24.95 -16.43
C CYS A 405 7.76 25.34 -16.19
N HIS A 406 8.42 25.81 -17.26
CA HIS A 406 9.83 26.21 -17.23
C HIS A 406 10.02 27.74 -17.21
N VAL A 407 9.03 28.50 -17.70
CA VAL A 407 8.96 29.97 -17.82
C VAL A 407 7.47 30.37 -17.76
N ASP A 408 7.13 31.66 -17.63
CA ASP A 408 5.75 32.22 -17.55
C ASP A 408 4.76 31.77 -18.66
N ASN A 409 5.19 30.99 -19.65
CA ASN A 409 4.30 30.41 -20.65
C ASN A 409 3.59 29.15 -20.11
N THR A 410 2.35 29.33 -19.64
CA THR A 410 1.52 28.26 -19.04
C THR A 410 0.70 27.46 -20.06
N ALA A 411 0.82 27.72 -21.36
CA ALA A 411 -0.06 27.12 -22.37
C ALA A 411 0.11 25.59 -22.52
N HIS A 412 1.27 25.04 -22.15
CA HIS A 412 1.64 23.65 -22.43
C HIS A 412 2.25 22.92 -21.21
N CYS A 413 1.95 23.41 -20.02
CA CYS A 413 2.52 22.89 -18.78
C CYS A 413 1.60 23.17 -17.59
N VAL A 414 1.88 22.50 -16.47
CA VAL A 414 1.20 22.67 -15.20
C VAL A 414 2.09 23.50 -14.27
N SER A 415 1.56 24.59 -13.75
CA SER A 415 2.20 25.36 -12.68
C SER A 415 1.70 24.87 -11.33
N PHE A 416 2.63 24.49 -10.45
CA PHE A 416 2.36 24.15 -9.05
C PHE A 416 2.75 25.27 -8.09
N SER A 417 2.93 26.48 -8.60
CA SER A 417 3.25 27.68 -7.83
C SER A 417 1.96 28.40 -7.39
N GLY A 418 1.95 28.96 -6.18
CA GLY A 418 0.83 29.77 -5.67
C GLY A 418 -0.40 28.99 -5.19
N ILE A 419 -0.28 27.68 -4.93
CA ILE A 419 -1.39 26.84 -4.47
C ILE A 419 -1.35 26.74 -2.94
N LEU A 420 -1.92 27.75 -2.27
CA LEU A 420 -1.76 27.96 -0.82
C LEU A 420 -2.29 26.83 0.08
N SER A 421 -3.25 26.04 -0.40
CA SER A 421 -3.86 24.94 0.35
C SER A 421 -3.11 23.61 0.21
N LEU A 422 -2.29 23.45 -0.83
CA LEU A 422 -1.69 22.17 -1.19
C LEU A 422 -0.53 21.82 -0.25
N LYS A 423 -0.61 20.63 0.35
CA LYS A 423 0.36 20.11 1.33
C LYS A 423 1.11 18.88 0.83
N SER A 424 0.50 18.07 -0.03
CA SER A 424 1.07 16.82 -0.53
C SER A 424 0.94 16.76 -2.04
N LEU A 425 2.07 16.59 -2.72
CA LEU A 425 2.14 16.47 -4.17
C LEU A 425 2.98 15.25 -4.56
N ASN A 426 2.36 14.32 -5.28
CA ASN A 426 3.04 13.16 -5.82
C ASN A 426 3.18 13.26 -7.34
N LEU A 427 4.42 13.41 -7.81
CA LEU A 427 4.82 13.49 -9.22
C LEU A 427 5.74 12.33 -9.60
N HIS A 428 5.68 11.23 -8.85
CA HIS A 428 6.42 10.00 -9.12
C HIS A 428 6.22 9.54 -10.58
N GLY A 429 7.29 9.16 -11.27
CA GLY A 429 7.18 8.48 -12.57
C GLY A 429 6.48 9.29 -13.67
N ASN A 430 6.69 10.61 -13.72
CA ASN A 430 6.10 11.49 -14.75
C ASN A 430 7.02 11.78 -15.94
N GLY A 431 8.25 11.26 -15.93
CA GLY A 431 9.25 11.54 -16.96
C GLY A 431 9.72 13.00 -16.98
N ILE A 432 9.66 13.68 -15.84
CA ILE A 432 10.14 15.06 -15.68
C ILE A 432 11.65 15.07 -15.82
N LYS A 433 12.17 15.81 -16.79
CA LYS A 433 13.62 15.90 -17.06
C LYS A 433 14.28 17.11 -16.43
N TRP A 434 13.53 18.20 -16.28
CA TRP A 434 14.07 19.44 -15.74
C TRP A 434 13.05 20.09 -14.81
N LEU A 435 13.50 20.50 -13.63
CA LEU A 435 12.72 21.30 -12.70
C LEU A 435 13.27 22.74 -12.69
N ALA A 436 12.43 23.69 -13.13
CA ALA A 436 12.82 25.10 -13.22
C ALA A 436 12.90 25.78 -11.84
N PRO A 437 13.62 26.91 -11.73
CA PRO A 437 13.63 27.72 -10.50
C PRO A 437 12.21 28.07 -10.04
N HIS A 438 11.97 28.07 -8.73
CA HIS A 438 10.70 28.46 -8.12
C HIS A 438 9.48 27.62 -8.54
N ALA A 439 9.67 26.38 -9.03
CA ALA A 439 8.60 25.53 -9.55
C ALA A 439 7.43 25.29 -8.56
N PHE A 440 7.71 25.37 -7.26
CA PHE A 440 6.74 25.19 -6.17
C PHE A 440 6.63 26.42 -5.27
N SER A 441 7.03 27.60 -5.74
CA SER A 441 7.03 28.79 -4.92
C SER A 441 5.61 29.15 -4.47
N GLN A 442 5.48 29.72 -3.28
CA GLN A 442 4.17 30.07 -2.69
C GLN A 442 3.19 28.88 -2.58
N THR A 443 3.70 27.65 -2.50
CA THR A 443 2.91 26.43 -2.29
C THR A 443 3.51 25.70 -1.08
N PRO A 444 2.86 25.70 0.10
CA PRO A 444 3.45 25.23 1.35
C PRO A 444 3.47 23.69 1.45
N LEU A 445 4.12 23.02 0.49
CA LEU A 445 4.23 21.57 0.45
C LEU A 445 4.96 21.07 1.70
N THR A 446 4.38 20.04 2.32
CA THR A 446 4.96 19.25 3.40
C THR A 446 5.53 17.93 2.87
N HIS A 447 4.93 17.38 1.81
CA HIS A 447 5.35 16.13 1.18
C HIS A 447 5.46 16.34 -0.34
N LEU A 448 6.63 15.98 -0.89
CA LEU A 448 6.90 16.03 -2.32
C LEU A 448 7.58 14.74 -2.75
N ASP A 449 6.97 14.03 -3.69
CA ASP A 449 7.56 12.84 -4.32
C ASP A 449 7.84 13.12 -5.80
N LEU A 450 9.12 13.15 -6.14
CA LEU A 450 9.66 13.34 -7.48
C LEU A 450 10.43 12.10 -7.96
N SER A 451 10.25 10.96 -7.30
CA SER A 451 10.98 9.73 -7.64
C SER A 451 10.59 9.16 -9.02
N ARG A 452 11.46 8.31 -9.58
CA ARG A 452 11.29 7.68 -10.91
C ARG A 452 11.11 8.66 -12.08
N ASN A 453 11.62 9.88 -11.95
CA ASN A 453 11.81 10.81 -13.06
C ASN A 453 13.26 10.66 -13.56
N GLN A 454 13.47 9.75 -14.50
CA GLN A 454 14.81 9.42 -14.99
C GLN A 454 15.48 10.63 -15.66
N HIS A 455 16.74 10.86 -15.31
CA HIS A 455 17.53 12.01 -15.75
C HIS A 455 16.90 13.34 -15.33
N LEU A 456 16.29 13.39 -14.15
CA LEU A 456 15.78 14.63 -13.58
C LEU A 456 16.95 15.52 -13.17
N GLU A 457 17.06 16.68 -13.80
CA GLU A 457 17.95 17.76 -13.41
C GLU A 457 17.15 18.84 -12.69
N MET A 458 17.68 19.37 -11.58
CA MET A 458 17.04 20.46 -10.85
C MET A 458 17.88 21.73 -10.97
N ALA A 459 17.25 22.79 -11.47
CA ALA A 459 17.85 24.11 -11.48
C ALA A 459 18.22 24.57 -10.06
N ASP A 460 19.18 25.48 -9.98
CA ASP A 460 19.33 26.29 -8.77
C ASP A 460 18.00 26.96 -8.44
N LEU A 461 17.63 26.95 -7.15
CA LEU A 461 16.37 27.52 -6.64
C LEU A 461 15.09 26.78 -7.06
N ALA A 462 15.18 25.57 -7.63
CA ALA A 462 13.99 24.82 -8.04
C ALA A 462 12.99 24.53 -6.89
N LEU A 463 13.50 24.32 -5.67
CA LEU A 463 12.72 24.10 -4.46
C LEU A 463 12.59 25.37 -3.59
N GLU A 464 12.88 26.55 -4.13
CA GLU A 464 12.74 27.80 -3.38
C GLU A 464 11.28 28.07 -3.00
N GLY A 465 11.07 28.52 -1.77
CA GLY A 465 9.76 28.71 -1.15
C GLY A 465 9.32 27.52 -0.27
N LEU A 466 10.02 26.39 -0.34
CA LEU A 466 9.73 25.19 0.46
C LEU A 466 10.57 25.06 1.73
N GLU A 467 11.51 25.99 1.98
CA GLU A 467 12.51 25.92 3.05
C GLU A 467 11.90 25.80 4.45
N HIS A 468 10.68 26.34 4.60
CA HIS A 468 9.97 26.42 5.86
C HIS A 468 8.74 25.51 5.93
N SER A 469 8.44 24.72 4.90
CA SER A 469 7.26 23.85 4.88
C SER A 469 7.59 22.37 4.68
N LEU A 470 8.60 22.06 3.85
CA LEU A 470 8.82 20.69 3.38
C LEU A 470 9.37 19.79 4.50
N GLN A 471 8.71 18.65 4.69
CA GLN A 471 9.01 17.67 5.74
C GLN A 471 9.50 16.35 5.15
N SER A 472 9.01 15.97 3.97
CA SER A 472 9.40 14.74 3.27
C SER A 472 9.67 15.02 1.81
N LEU A 473 10.85 14.61 1.33
CA LEU A 473 11.27 14.70 -0.06
C LEU A 473 11.78 13.34 -0.55
N SER A 474 11.24 12.89 -1.68
CA SER A 474 11.69 11.68 -2.38
C SER A 474 12.18 12.02 -3.78
N LEU A 475 13.44 11.69 -4.05
CA LEU A 475 14.14 11.83 -5.34
C LEU A 475 14.73 10.50 -5.80
N ARG A 476 14.15 9.40 -5.30
CA ARG A 476 14.63 8.04 -5.56
C ARG A 476 14.54 7.69 -7.04
N TRP A 477 15.46 6.88 -7.56
CA TRP A 477 15.37 6.33 -8.93
C TRP A 477 15.32 7.39 -10.04
N ASN A 478 16.03 8.51 -9.86
CA ASN A 478 16.08 9.59 -10.85
C ASN A 478 17.35 9.56 -11.69
N SER A 479 18.31 8.68 -11.38
CA SER A 479 19.63 8.63 -12.04
C SER A 479 20.40 9.95 -11.96
N MET A 480 20.23 10.70 -10.86
CA MET A 480 20.86 12.02 -10.67
C MET A 480 22.32 11.90 -10.28
N GLU A 481 23.17 12.75 -10.83
CA GLU A 481 24.51 13.04 -10.31
C GLU A 481 24.44 14.15 -9.25
N THR A 482 25.50 14.33 -8.46
CA THR A 482 25.51 15.35 -7.40
C THR A 482 25.36 16.77 -7.96
N ALA A 483 25.86 17.02 -9.17
CA ALA A 483 25.75 18.30 -9.85
C ALA A 483 24.30 18.67 -10.22
N ASP A 484 23.43 17.67 -10.38
CA ASP A 484 22.02 17.84 -10.78
C ASP A 484 21.11 18.24 -9.60
N LEU A 485 21.68 18.29 -8.38
CA LEU A 485 20.95 18.40 -7.12
C LEU A 485 21.24 19.73 -6.41
N GLY A 486 20.55 20.79 -6.83
CA GLY A 486 20.54 22.10 -6.16
C GLY A 486 19.76 22.15 -4.84
N LEU A 487 20.11 21.31 -3.84
CA LEU A 487 19.40 21.27 -2.55
C LEU A 487 19.93 22.35 -1.59
N ARG A 488 19.14 23.39 -1.37
CA ARG A 488 19.38 24.41 -0.31
C ARG A 488 18.89 23.92 1.06
N CYS A 489 19.08 24.76 2.06
CA CYS A 489 18.73 24.42 3.43
C CYS A 489 17.21 24.35 3.67
N LEU A 490 16.67 23.14 3.77
CA LEU A 490 15.26 22.89 4.09
C LEU A 490 15.10 22.65 5.59
N LYS A 491 14.66 23.70 6.32
CA LYS A 491 14.73 23.78 7.79
C LYS A 491 13.76 22.87 8.53
N HIS A 492 12.77 22.30 7.85
CA HIS A 492 11.80 21.36 8.43
C HIS A 492 11.85 19.96 7.80
N LEU A 493 12.82 19.70 6.93
CA LEU A 493 12.93 18.41 6.25
C LEU A 493 13.37 17.34 7.24
N ARG A 494 12.49 16.34 7.45
CA ARG A 494 12.71 15.19 8.33
C ARG A 494 13.04 13.92 7.57
N LYS A 495 12.50 13.74 6.36
CA LYS A 495 12.72 12.55 5.55
C LYS A 495 13.27 12.91 4.18
N LEU A 496 14.38 12.28 3.82
CA LEU A 496 15.03 12.46 2.52
C LEU A 496 15.39 11.10 1.91
N ASP A 497 14.72 10.75 0.81
CA ASP A 497 15.02 9.54 0.04
C ASP A 497 15.77 9.91 -1.25
N LEU A 498 17.05 9.57 -1.31
CA LEU A 498 17.96 9.75 -2.43
C LEU A 498 18.39 8.41 -3.04
N ALA A 499 17.76 7.30 -2.67
CA ALA A 499 18.24 5.99 -3.07
C ALA A 499 18.17 5.78 -4.59
N HIS A 500 19.01 4.89 -5.11
CA HIS A 500 19.05 4.55 -6.53
C HIS A 500 19.29 5.77 -7.45
N ASN A 501 20.32 6.55 -7.15
CA ASN A 501 20.84 7.60 -8.01
C ASN A 501 22.33 7.32 -8.30
N LEU A 502 23.03 8.32 -8.85
CA LEU A 502 24.46 8.25 -9.18
C LEU A 502 25.27 9.23 -8.29
N LEU A 503 24.77 9.53 -7.09
CA LEU A 503 25.38 10.50 -6.18
C LEU A 503 26.69 9.96 -5.59
N ASP A 504 27.72 10.79 -5.59
CA ASP A 504 29.03 10.48 -5.00
C ASP A 504 29.25 11.17 -3.63
N SER A 505 28.45 12.19 -3.34
CA SER A 505 28.50 13.01 -2.14
C SER A 505 27.10 13.54 -1.78
N LEU A 506 26.90 13.92 -0.51
CA LEU A 506 25.60 14.41 -0.06
C LEU A 506 25.48 15.87 -0.49
N PRO A 507 24.28 16.33 -0.89
CA PRO A 507 24.09 17.71 -1.32
C PRO A 507 24.24 18.68 -0.15
N ASN A 508 24.67 19.91 -0.45
CA ASN A 508 25.05 20.91 0.57
C ASN A 508 23.96 21.18 1.62
N GLY A 509 22.68 21.16 1.23
CA GLY A 509 21.54 21.37 2.14
C GLY A 509 21.31 20.26 3.16
N THR A 510 21.89 19.06 3.01
CA THR A 510 21.66 17.92 3.90
C THR A 510 22.16 18.17 5.33
N GLY A 511 23.27 18.89 5.49
CA GLY A 511 23.90 19.11 6.80
C GLY A 511 23.15 20.06 7.73
N CYS A 512 22.25 20.90 7.20
CA CYS A 512 21.50 21.87 8.01
C CYS A 512 20.04 21.45 8.26
N ALA A 513 19.51 20.50 7.48
CA ALA A 513 18.15 20.00 7.64
C ALA A 513 18.06 19.09 8.88
N PRO A 514 16.98 19.17 9.69
CA PRO A 514 16.78 18.32 10.86
C PRO A 514 16.26 16.93 10.45
N LEU A 515 17.04 16.21 9.65
CA LEU A 515 16.68 14.89 9.14
C LEU A 515 16.57 13.87 10.27
N GLU A 516 15.53 13.06 10.22
CA GLU A 516 15.29 11.89 11.06
C GLU A 516 15.53 10.58 10.29
N ASP A 517 15.23 10.58 8.98
CA ASP A 517 15.36 9.43 8.08
C ASP A 517 16.06 9.85 6.78
N LEU A 518 17.17 9.18 6.47
CA LEU A 518 17.96 9.41 5.26
C LEU A 518 18.21 8.08 4.54
N ASP A 519 17.77 7.98 3.29
CA ASP A 519 18.04 6.82 2.45
C ASP A 519 18.96 7.20 1.28
N VAL A 520 20.16 6.63 1.26
CA VAL A 520 21.18 6.81 0.22
C VAL A 520 21.60 5.49 -0.42
N ARG A 521 20.78 4.44 -0.28
CA ARG A 521 21.07 3.12 -0.86
C ARG A 521 21.35 3.20 -2.36
N LYS A 522 22.24 2.34 -2.85
CA LYS A 522 22.52 2.16 -4.28
C LYS A 522 22.85 3.47 -4.99
N ASN A 523 23.90 4.13 -4.53
CA ASN A 523 24.52 5.32 -5.12
C ASN A 523 26.02 5.07 -5.34
N GLY A 524 26.79 6.12 -5.64
CA GLY A 524 28.23 6.11 -5.84
C GLY A 524 29.06 6.53 -4.62
N PHE A 525 28.49 6.59 -3.40
CA PHE A 525 29.21 7.14 -2.24
C PHE A 525 30.47 6.32 -1.88
N HIS A 526 31.61 7.01 -1.75
CA HIS A 526 32.86 6.44 -1.24
C HIS A 526 33.03 6.60 0.28
N GLY A 527 32.24 7.47 0.89
CA GLY A 527 32.27 7.82 2.29
C GLY A 527 31.58 9.16 2.48
N PHE A 528 31.45 9.61 3.72
CA PHE A 528 30.77 10.87 4.03
C PHE A 528 31.73 11.83 4.71
N GLN A 529 31.57 13.13 4.43
CA GLN A 529 32.35 14.17 5.10
C GLN A 529 31.98 14.23 6.59
N GLU A 530 33.00 14.23 7.46
CA GLU A 530 32.82 14.11 8.90
C GLU A 530 32.04 15.27 9.52
N GLU A 531 32.27 16.50 9.06
CA GLU A 531 31.56 17.69 9.56
C GLU A 531 30.06 17.63 9.27
N MET A 532 29.70 17.25 8.04
CA MET A 532 28.32 17.11 7.62
C MET A 532 27.60 15.98 8.37
N ILE A 533 28.24 14.82 8.54
CA ILE A 533 27.68 13.71 9.32
C ILE A 533 27.54 14.08 10.80
N ARG A 534 28.51 14.81 11.37
CA ARG A 534 28.42 15.27 12.76
C ARG A 534 27.20 16.18 12.96
N ASN A 535 26.93 17.07 11.99
CA ASN A 535 25.74 17.92 12.03
C ASN A 535 24.44 17.11 11.84
N ALA A 536 24.38 16.25 10.82
CA ALA A 536 23.20 15.41 10.55
C ALA A 536 22.88 14.45 11.70
N SER A 537 23.90 13.87 12.34
CA SER A 537 23.76 12.90 13.44
C SER A 537 23.08 13.46 14.70
N ARG A 538 22.90 14.78 14.80
CA ARG A 538 22.18 15.41 15.92
C ARG A 538 20.68 15.08 15.93
N THR A 539 20.11 14.87 14.76
CA THR A 539 18.66 14.62 14.58
C THR A 539 18.39 13.28 13.91
N LEU A 540 19.36 12.76 13.15
CA LEU A 540 19.19 11.55 12.35
C LEU A 540 18.96 10.33 13.24
N GLN A 541 17.85 9.64 12.99
CA GLN A 541 17.48 8.42 13.71
C GLN A 541 17.83 7.18 12.89
N THR A 542 17.59 7.22 11.58
CA THR A 542 17.80 6.10 10.66
C THR A 542 18.58 6.53 9.43
N LEU A 543 19.57 5.71 9.05
CA LEU A 543 20.32 5.83 7.80
C LEU A 543 20.30 4.50 7.05
N HIS A 544 19.93 4.55 5.77
CA HIS A 544 20.06 3.42 4.85
C HIS A 544 21.16 3.67 3.82
N LEU A 545 22.15 2.77 3.70
CA LEU A 545 23.37 3.04 2.91
C LEU A 545 23.91 1.87 2.08
N SER A 546 23.25 0.72 2.08
CA SER A 546 23.68 -0.46 1.32
C SER A 546 23.78 -0.20 -0.19
N GLY A 547 24.69 -0.91 -0.87
CA GLY A 547 24.88 -0.78 -2.32
C GLY A 547 25.70 0.42 -2.78
N ASN A 548 26.46 1.07 -1.88
CA ASN A 548 27.42 2.13 -2.20
C ASN A 548 28.86 1.61 -2.41
N HIS A 549 29.75 2.45 -2.96
CA HIS A 549 31.16 2.12 -3.21
C HIS A 549 32.10 2.58 -2.08
N LEU A 550 31.73 2.28 -0.83
CA LEU A 550 32.39 2.79 0.37
C LEU A 550 33.88 2.39 0.43
N ASN A 551 34.73 3.27 0.93
CA ASN A 551 36.15 2.99 1.12
C ASN A 551 36.40 2.37 2.50
N CYS A 552 36.93 1.14 2.53
CA CYS A 552 37.18 0.40 3.78
C CYS A 552 38.19 1.08 4.72
N CYS A 553 38.99 2.02 4.23
CA CYS A 553 40.06 2.67 4.99
C CYS A 553 39.70 4.06 5.52
N THR A 554 38.47 4.54 5.25
CA THR A 554 37.97 5.85 5.68
C THR A 554 36.57 5.67 6.27
N LEU A 555 36.49 5.08 7.46
CA LEU A 555 35.24 4.73 8.15
C LEU A 555 34.97 5.57 9.41
N THR A 556 35.70 6.66 9.62
CA THR A 556 35.52 7.57 10.77
C THR A 556 34.09 8.13 10.87
N TRP A 557 33.44 8.37 9.73
CA TRP A 557 32.03 8.77 9.68
C TRP A 557 31.08 7.69 10.27
N LEU A 558 31.42 6.40 10.16
CA LEU A 558 30.60 5.31 10.70
C LEU A 558 30.71 5.25 12.22
N GLU A 559 31.90 5.54 12.76
CA GLU A 559 32.13 5.67 14.21
C GLU A 559 31.32 6.83 14.80
N ILE A 560 31.26 7.96 14.09
CA ILE A 560 30.43 9.12 14.49
C ILE A 560 28.95 8.71 14.57
N LEU A 561 28.42 8.05 13.54
CA LEU A 561 27.02 7.61 13.51
C LEU A 561 26.70 6.61 14.63
N ASN A 562 27.59 5.64 14.86
CA ASN A 562 27.43 4.66 15.93
C ASN A 562 27.48 5.32 17.32
N GLY A 563 28.40 6.27 17.52
CA GLY A 563 28.50 7.04 18.77
C GLY A 563 27.30 7.94 19.05
N SER A 564 26.61 8.41 18.01
CA SER A 564 25.38 9.20 18.11
C SER A 564 24.09 8.35 18.22
N GLY A 565 24.18 7.02 18.17
CA GLY A 565 23.02 6.12 18.28
C GLY A 565 22.14 6.07 17.03
N VAL A 566 22.66 6.44 15.85
CA VAL A 566 21.91 6.36 14.58
C VAL A 566 21.74 4.90 14.17
N GLY A 567 20.49 4.48 13.93
CA GLY A 567 20.19 3.14 13.42
C GLY A 567 20.58 2.99 11.95
N ILE A 568 21.33 1.94 11.63
CA ILE A 568 21.67 1.58 10.24
C ILE A 568 21.17 0.15 9.96
N PRO A 569 19.87 -0.04 9.64
CA PRO A 569 19.27 -1.36 9.57
C PRO A 569 19.89 -2.27 8.50
N ASP A 570 20.46 -1.68 7.44
CA ASP A 570 21.05 -2.39 6.32
C ASP A 570 22.59 -2.45 6.35
N VAL A 571 23.22 -2.08 7.48
CA VAL A 571 24.69 -2.09 7.63
C VAL A 571 25.31 -3.47 7.36
N GLY A 572 24.63 -4.55 7.76
CA GLY A 572 25.08 -5.92 7.51
C GLY A 572 25.08 -6.30 6.02
N GLN A 573 24.32 -5.56 5.21
CA GLN A 573 24.24 -5.73 3.75
C GLN A 573 25.23 -4.84 3.01
N ALA A 574 25.84 -3.87 3.69
CA ALA A 574 26.78 -2.92 3.10
C ALA A 574 28.15 -3.55 2.85
N ASP A 575 28.77 -3.12 1.75
CA ASP A 575 30.11 -3.52 1.33
C ASP A 575 31.02 -2.30 1.24
N CYS A 576 32.32 -2.54 1.34
CA CYS A 576 33.37 -1.57 1.12
C CYS A 576 34.45 -2.13 0.17
N PHE A 577 35.27 -1.24 -0.36
CA PHE A 577 36.30 -1.50 -1.35
C PHE A 577 37.64 -0.87 -0.93
N TYR A 578 38.76 -1.50 -1.31
CA TYR A 578 40.10 -0.98 -1.07
C TYR A 578 40.61 -0.23 -2.31
N SER A 579 40.86 1.08 -2.20
CA SER A 579 41.26 1.92 -3.36
C SER A 579 42.69 1.69 -3.87
N ALA A 580 43.47 0.80 -3.25
CA ALA A 580 44.92 0.71 -3.43
C ALA A 580 45.40 -0.41 -4.38
N TYR A 581 44.50 -1.20 -4.97
CA TYR A 581 44.87 -2.34 -5.80
C TYR A 581 43.99 -2.39 -7.05
N ASN A 582 44.58 -2.66 -8.23
CA ASN A 582 43.91 -2.84 -9.54
C ASN A 582 42.87 -3.99 -9.59
N SER A 583 42.45 -4.51 -8.44
CA SER A 583 41.31 -5.38 -8.24
C SER A 583 40.46 -4.82 -7.10
N SER A 584 39.26 -4.33 -7.38
CA SER A 584 38.30 -3.85 -6.37
C SER A 584 37.76 -5.03 -5.55
N SER A 585 38.54 -5.50 -4.58
CA SER A 585 38.13 -6.57 -3.66
C SER A 585 36.93 -6.09 -2.82
N ARG A 586 35.72 -6.49 -3.21
CA ARG A 586 34.48 -6.27 -2.45
C ARG A 586 34.53 -7.04 -1.13
N VAL A 587 34.32 -6.36 -0.01
CA VAL A 587 34.31 -6.97 1.33
C VAL A 587 33.18 -6.36 2.17
N ARG A 588 32.61 -7.12 3.11
CA ARG A 588 31.61 -6.61 4.06
C ARG A 588 32.17 -5.45 4.90
N LEU A 589 31.37 -4.40 5.05
CA LEU A 589 31.74 -3.15 5.75
C LEU A 589 32.12 -3.36 7.22
N LEU A 590 31.48 -4.33 7.90
CA LEU A 590 31.67 -4.58 9.33
C LEU A 590 32.86 -5.50 9.66
N ARG A 591 33.74 -5.81 8.69
CA ARG A 591 34.94 -6.61 8.98
C ARG A 591 36.06 -5.74 9.56
N ASP A 592 37.03 -6.38 10.20
CA ASP A 592 38.25 -5.68 10.59
C ASP A 592 39.12 -5.39 9.36
N HIS A 593 39.38 -4.11 9.12
CA HIS A 593 40.14 -3.60 7.97
C HIS A 593 41.54 -3.10 8.34
N THR A 594 41.92 -3.13 9.62
CA THR A 594 43.11 -2.47 10.18
C THR A 594 44.39 -2.92 9.48
N VAL A 595 44.58 -4.24 9.33
CA VAL A 595 45.79 -4.82 8.73
C VAL A 595 45.95 -4.42 7.25
N ARG A 596 44.87 -4.52 6.46
CA ARG A 596 44.92 -4.28 5.02
C ARG A 596 45.06 -2.79 4.68
N CYS A 597 44.44 -1.92 5.48
CA CYS A 597 44.58 -0.47 5.35
C CYS A 597 45.96 0.05 5.78
N LEU A 598 46.61 -0.58 6.77
CA LEU A 598 47.99 -0.29 7.15
C LEU A 598 49.00 -0.71 6.05
N GLN A 599 48.83 -1.89 5.46
CA GLN A 599 49.70 -2.38 4.38
C GLN A 599 49.70 -1.46 3.13
N GLY A 600 48.55 -0.84 2.80
CA GLY A 600 48.45 0.15 1.73
C GLY A 600 49.20 1.47 2.01
N LYS A 601 49.25 1.92 3.26
CA LYS A 601 50.00 3.12 3.68
C LYS A 601 51.52 2.90 3.67
N VAL A 602 52.00 1.68 3.96
CA VAL A 602 53.44 1.36 4.00
C VAL A 602 54.08 1.36 2.61
N LYS A 603 53.37 0.92 1.55
CA LYS A 603 53.89 0.93 0.17
C LYS A 603 54.05 2.34 -0.45
N LYS A 604 53.46 3.38 0.15
CA LYS A 604 53.67 4.79 -0.26
C LYS A 604 54.93 5.43 0.33
N LYS A 605 55.71 4.73 1.18
CA LYS A 605 57.02 5.24 1.61
C LYS A 605 58.01 5.15 0.44
N ASN A 606 58.41 6.33 0.00
CA ASN A 606 59.29 6.62 -1.12
C ASN A 606 60.48 5.64 -1.21
N PRO A 607 60.66 4.86 -2.30
CA PRO A 607 61.87 4.06 -2.50
C PRO A 607 63.12 4.95 -2.49
N LEU A 608 62.97 6.25 -2.77
CA LEU A 608 64.02 7.26 -2.63
C LEU A 608 64.61 7.35 -1.22
N LEU A 609 63.81 7.16 -0.17
CA LEU A 609 64.27 7.28 1.22
C LEU A 609 65.08 6.04 1.65
N LEU A 610 64.69 4.87 1.14
CA LEU A 610 65.48 3.63 1.24
C LEU A 610 66.78 3.74 0.44
N ILE A 611 66.73 4.31 -0.77
CA ILE A 611 67.92 4.56 -1.60
C ILE A 611 68.86 5.54 -0.90
N ILE A 612 68.36 6.66 -0.35
CA ILE A 612 69.16 7.65 0.40
C ILE A 612 69.79 7.01 1.64
N PHE A 613 69.04 6.21 2.39
CA PHE A 613 69.61 5.50 3.55
C PHE A 613 70.68 4.48 3.14
N SER A 614 70.46 3.76 2.05
CA SER A 614 71.45 2.81 1.52
C SER A 614 72.68 3.50 0.92
N LEU A 615 72.55 4.67 0.29
CA LEU A 615 73.66 5.49 -0.17
C LEU A 615 74.44 6.09 1.00
N ALA A 616 73.76 6.56 2.04
CA ALA A 616 74.41 7.06 3.25
C ALA A 616 75.16 5.94 3.99
N LEU A 617 74.60 4.73 4.05
CA LEU A 617 75.26 3.57 4.62
C LEU A 617 76.47 3.12 3.76
N LEU A 618 76.37 3.16 2.44
CA LEU A 618 77.49 2.89 1.52
C LEU A 618 78.59 3.95 1.63
N LEU A 619 78.25 5.23 1.82
CA LEU A 619 79.23 6.30 2.06
C LEU A 619 79.89 6.17 3.44
N ALA A 620 79.14 5.77 4.47
CA ALA A 620 79.67 5.50 5.81
C ALA A 620 80.58 4.25 5.83
N LEU A 621 80.17 3.18 5.16
CA LEU A 621 81.00 1.98 4.97
C LEU A 621 82.22 2.28 4.08
N GLY A 622 82.07 3.09 3.04
CA GLY A 622 83.16 3.52 2.17
C GLY A 622 84.19 4.37 2.91
N SER A 623 83.75 5.27 3.79
CA SER A 623 84.66 6.05 4.65
C SER A 623 85.33 5.19 5.72
N LEU A 624 84.66 4.16 6.26
CA LEU A 624 85.27 3.16 7.15
C LEU A 624 86.31 2.29 6.41
N VAL A 625 86.02 1.88 5.17
CA VAL A 625 86.95 1.14 4.31
C VAL A 625 88.15 2.01 3.93
N VAL A 626 87.98 3.31 3.65
CA VAL A 626 89.09 4.25 3.40
C VAL A 626 89.97 4.44 4.65
N LEU A 627 89.38 4.45 5.85
CA LEU A 627 90.12 4.49 7.12
C LEU A 627 90.92 3.20 7.37
N VAL A 628 90.34 2.03 7.11
CA VAL A 628 91.01 0.72 7.29
C VAL A 628 92.05 0.45 6.20
N THR A 629 91.82 0.93 4.96
CA THR A 629 92.79 0.79 3.85
C THR A 629 93.95 1.78 3.94
N ARG A 630 93.78 2.94 4.60
CA ARG A 630 94.91 3.85 4.91
C ARG A 630 95.94 3.23 5.85
N GLU A 631 95.51 2.37 6.77
CA GLU A 631 96.40 1.63 7.68
C GLU A 631 97.05 0.40 7.01
N PHE A 632 96.35 -0.25 6.07
CA PHE A 632 96.90 -1.42 5.36
C PHE A 632 97.86 -1.06 4.20
N ILE A 633 97.75 0.13 3.59
CA ILE A 633 98.59 0.57 2.45
C ILE A 633 99.83 1.34 2.96
N LYS A 634 100.50 0.79 3.99
CA LYS A 634 101.92 1.06 4.31
C LYS A 634 102.80 -0.18 4.11
N LEU A 635 102.21 -1.36 3.90
CA LEU A 635 102.96 -2.58 3.60
C LEU A 635 102.62 -3.10 2.20
N HIS A 636 103.69 -3.32 1.45
CA HIS A 636 103.77 -4.02 0.17
C HIS A 636 103.44 -3.24 -1.13
N LYS A 637 104.52 -2.64 -1.63
CA LYS A 637 104.87 -2.49 -3.04
C LYS A 637 104.88 -3.83 -3.81
N GLY A 638 104.44 -3.73 -5.08
CA GLY A 638 104.87 -4.56 -6.21
C GLY A 638 103.92 -5.71 -6.56
N VAL A 639 103.57 -6.01 -7.81
CA VAL A 639 104.14 -5.65 -9.11
C VAL A 639 103.13 -6.10 -10.22
N HIS A 640 103.02 -5.31 -11.29
CA HIS A 640 102.64 -5.58 -12.70
C HIS A 640 101.38 -6.41 -13.09
N LYS A 641 100.38 -5.80 -13.78
CA LYS A 641 100.22 -5.45 -15.24
C LYS A 641 99.70 -6.59 -16.12
N VAL A 642 98.67 -6.30 -16.93
CA VAL A 642 98.55 -6.47 -18.41
C VAL A 642 97.04 -6.50 -18.78
N LEU A 643 96.48 -5.37 -19.28
CA LEU A 643 95.99 -5.10 -20.67
C LEU A 643 94.74 -5.91 -21.10
N LEU A 644 93.55 -5.28 -21.25
CA LEU A 644 92.97 -4.64 -22.48
C LEU A 644 92.43 -5.67 -23.52
N PRO A 645 91.48 -5.37 -24.44
CA PRO A 645 90.28 -4.52 -24.42
C PRO A 645 89.11 -5.14 -25.29
N PRO A 646 88.26 -4.43 -26.09
CA PRO A 646 86.79 -4.57 -26.02
C PRO A 646 86.07 -4.69 -27.40
N CYS A 647 84.80 -4.27 -27.46
CA CYS A 647 83.92 -4.00 -28.63
C CYS A 647 83.13 -5.23 -29.16
N VAL A 648 81.89 -5.14 -29.66
CA VAL A 648 81.29 -4.20 -30.63
C VAL A 648 79.73 -4.24 -30.51
N THR A 649 79.09 -3.15 -30.94
CA THR A 649 77.64 -2.87 -31.02
C THR A 649 77.05 -2.93 -32.45
N PHE A 650 75.69 -2.97 -32.53
CA PHE A 650 74.74 -2.56 -33.61
C PHE A 650 74.21 -3.64 -34.60
N PRO A 651 73.09 -3.42 -35.38
CA PRO A 651 71.75 -2.87 -35.04
C PRO A 651 70.52 -3.46 -35.83
N LEU A 652 69.30 -2.98 -35.46
CA LEU A 652 68.11 -2.54 -36.26
C LEU A 652 67.12 -3.46 -37.05
N GLN A 653 65.82 -3.13 -36.83
CA GLN A 653 64.59 -3.10 -37.68
C GLN A 653 63.86 -4.41 -38.07
N ARG A 654 62.60 -4.63 -37.61
CA ARG A 654 61.24 -4.22 -38.10
C ARG A 654 60.72 -5.05 -39.29
N THR A 655 59.58 -5.74 -39.12
CA THR A 655 58.32 -5.61 -39.92
C THR A 655 57.18 -6.53 -39.44
N ASP A 656 55.95 -6.02 -39.64
CA ASP A 656 54.64 -6.64 -39.93
C ASP A 656 53.72 -7.32 -38.88
N LEU A 657 52.44 -6.94 -39.03
CA LEU A 657 51.15 -7.40 -38.44
C LEU A 657 50.37 -8.21 -39.53
N PRO A 658 49.12 -8.70 -39.34
CA PRO A 658 48.41 -9.26 -38.17
C PRO A 658 47.72 -10.62 -38.50
N THR A 659 47.11 -11.30 -37.51
CA THR A 659 45.69 -11.82 -37.51
C THR A 659 45.44 -12.95 -36.49
N THR A 660 44.29 -12.83 -35.81
CA THR A 660 43.37 -13.87 -35.26
C THR A 660 43.81 -14.90 -34.21
N GLY A 661 43.02 -15.00 -33.12
CA GLY A 661 42.52 -16.30 -32.63
C GLY A 661 42.92 -16.80 -31.23
N THR A 662 42.08 -16.47 -30.23
CA THR A 662 41.55 -17.32 -29.13
C THR A 662 42.42 -18.10 -28.09
N CYS A 663 41.97 -17.97 -26.83
CA CYS A 663 41.90 -18.93 -25.70
C CYS A 663 43.05 -19.08 -24.66
N GLY A 664 42.65 -19.09 -23.37
CA GLY A 664 43.40 -19.52 -22.16
C GLY A 664 43.36 -18.49 -21.03
N ILE A 665 42.38 -18.49 -20.11
CA ILE A 665 42.39 -19.18 -18.79
C ILE A 665 43.65 -18.90 -17.95
N PHE A 666 43.57 -17.91 -17.06
CA PHE A 666 43.41 -18.08 -15.60
C PHE A 666 42.95 -16.77 -14.95
#